data_AF-A0A2N6ID27-F1
#
_entry.id   AF-A0A2N6ID27-F1
#
_cell.length_a   1.000
_cell.length_b   1.000
_cell.length_c   1.000
_cell.angle_alpha   90.00
_cell.angle_beta   90.00
_cell.angle_gamma   90.00
#
_symmetry.space_group_name_H-M   'P 1'
#
loop_
_entity.id
_entity.type
_entity.pdbx_description
1 polymer ?
#
loop_
_entity_poly.entity_id
_entity_poly.type
_entity_poly.pdbx_seq_one_letter_code
_entity_poly.pdbx_strand_id
1 'polypeptide(L)'
;MTISNSFWDTQTSGQAASAGGTGKTSAEMKTMGTFTGAGWNFSLLPVWQIKATVNNGYPCLTAFANCPISKPLSVQVSSSQSSNIYGDLVGTFTYSLFNGSTLLDANGIAALGLDVSGSALFGGAPSVGSNAGHYQIIYSSGLVLGGANAGDYAFLPDAGLSYTVFKRPLALVATRAYNGGTAMSNNVMQASNLVGSDCNAGLSACGLTGSASVTSKNVDAGAQTLALGGLTLTGSSAIDTNYTLTGASGTGTITPRTLAVFANGSNRVYDGSTVDVTLLTPDDSVVFGDALTYSYTSANFLDKNVGNGKTVNVVGISIGGLDAGNYSVASTSATTTANISRRALDVFASGTNRVYDGGTSDAVTLIPDDSVVSGDQLTYSYGAANFLNKDVGTGKTVSVTGISLSGVDASNYAIGSTSATTQATITARPLSVFAYASNRVYNGASTALATLIPDDSVVGGDVLSYSYGAANFLDKNVGVGKTVNVTGISLGGADAGNYSLDSSTATAHANITPRTLAVFANGSNRVYDGSTVDVTLLTPDDSVVTGDVLSFSYASANFLDKNVGIGKTVNVSGISIGGSDGGNYALESATALARADITPRMLNVSASGANRVYDGSRNAAVALADDRVAGDALSVSDEAATFIDKNVGTAKAVNVTGIQVAGTDAANYTHNTSATTTADIMARALTVSASGVNRIYDGGTGSSAILADNRVEGDLLTLTGNASFADKNAGVGKIVRVSNISASGADAANYVLGAGLTTTTANITPRALTVGATGIDRQFDGTTAALVVLADNRIAGDALTLADGGASFANADVGSNKPVTVMGINIAGSDAANYSLQNSSASTSASILAAGVQPTQVPQLPVTVPVVPAPTTAASPLTLQAPVAGGRIVDGQRDSAITVSLVRPSSDGQPGMVSVAIPKDMVSKGDAFSFALPAPLTAALSDTRGSVRISRTDDAPLPAWLRYVAQTHSFDVSAAPAGALPFEVKIMVNGKRWILVLAEGADK
;
A
#
# COMPACT_ATOMS: atom_id res chain seq x y z
N MET A 1 -44.97 -88.63 -209.85
CA MET A 1 -44.00 -88.09 -208.86
C MET A 1 -42.73 -88.90 -208.96
N THR A 2 -41.61 -88.25 -209.23
CA THR A 2 -40.27 -88.79 -209.07
C THR A 2 -40.00 -89.05 -207.59
N ILE A 3 -39.51 -90.24 -207.23
CA ILE A 3 -39.03 -90.56 -205.89
C ILE A 3 -37.52 -90.31 -205.85
N SER A 4 -37.04 -89.57 -204.84
CA SER A 4 -35.62 -89.37 -204.52
C SER A 4 -35.34 -89.92 -203.11
N ASN A 5 -34.08 -90.27 -202.81
CA ASN A 5 -33.64 -90.88 -201.54
C ASN A 5 -34.28 -92.23 -201.20
N SER A 6 -34.67 -92.99 -202.22
CA SER A 6 -35.04 -94.40 -202.05
C SER A 6 -33.81 -95.27 -202.19
N PHE A 7 -33.67 -96.26 -201.31
CA PHE A 7 -32.57 -97.21 -201.32
C PHE A 7 -33.14 -98.61 -201.47
N TRP A 8 -32.48 -99.45 -202.25
CA TRP A 8 -32.79 -100.88 -202.29
C TRP A 8 -31.53 -101.70 -202.13
N ASP A 9 -31.71 -102.91 -201.64
CA ASP A 9 -30.62 -103.85 -201.44
C ASP A 9 -30.32 -104.58 -202.76
N THR A 10 -29.17 -104.34 -203.41
CA THR A 10 -28.81 -104.98 -204.69
C THR A 10 -28.48 -106.47 -204.52
N GLN A 11 -28.07 -106.89 -203.32
CA GLN A 11 -27.67 -108.27 -203.03
C GLN A 11 -28.89 -109.12 -202.69
N THR A 12 -29.76 -108.62 -201.82
CA THR A 12 -30.96 -109.36 -201.41
C THR A 12 -32.06 -109.30 -202.47
N SER A 13 -32.08 -108.28 -203.34
CA SER A 13 -33.08 -108.19 -204.42
C SER A 13 -32.73 -108.93 -205.71
N GLY A 14 -31.46 -109.25 -205.95
CA GLY A 14 -30.99 -109.79 -207.23
C GLY A 14 -31.10 -108.82 -208.42
N GLN A 15 -31.56 -107.59 -208.19
CA GLN A 15 -31.68 -106.57 -209.23
C GLN A 15 -30.47 -105.63 -209.22
N ALA A 16 -29.78 -105.55 -210.36
CA ALA A 16 -28.69 -104.59 -210.55
C ALA A 16 -29.20 -103.13 -210.68
N ALA A 17 -30.47 -102.92 -211.03
CA ALA A 17 -31.04 -101.59 -211.25
C ALA A 17 -32.53 -101.52 -210.88
N SER A 18 -32.97 -100.36 -210.38
CA SER A 18 -34.37 -100.01 -210.09
C SER A 18 -34.64 -98.55 -210.47
N ALA A 19 -35.83 -98.28 -211.00
CA ALA A 19 -36.22 -96.96 -211.51
C ALA A 19 -36.42 -95.95 -210.35
N GLY A 20 -35.35 -95.24 -209.98
CA GLY A 20 -35.42 -94.07 -209.08
C GLY A 20 -34.89 -94.26 -207.65
N GLY A 21 -34.22 -95.36 -207.34
CA GLY A 21 -33.48 -95.50 -206.08
C GLY A 21 -31.96 -95.55 -206.27
N THR A 22 -31.24 -95.71 -205.17
CA THR A 22 -29.80 -95.99 -205.12
C THR A 22 -29.60 -97.40 -204.58
N GLY A 23 -28.90 -98.24 -205.34
CA GLY A 23 -28.49 -99.57 -204.88
C GLY A 23 -27.47 -99.49 -203.74
N LYS A 24 -27.71 -100.22 -202.66
CA LYS A 24 -26.80 -100.38 -201.52
C LYS A 24 -26.60 -101.85 -201.18
N THR A 25 -25.43 -102.19 -200.66
CA THR A 25 -25.15 -103.55 -200.16
C THR A 25 -25.91 -103.84 -198.85
N SER A 26 -26.07 -105.11 -198.47
CA SER A 26 -26.74 -105.46 -197.20
C SER A 26 -26.02 -104.93 -195.95
N ALA A 27 -24.69 -104.77 -196.00
CA ALA A 27 -23.91 -104.19 -194.90
C ALA A 27 -24.16 -102.68 -194.75
N GLU A 28 -24.16 -101.95 -195.88
CA GLU A 28 -24.51 -100.52 -195.88
C GLU A 28 -25.95 -100.31 -195.41
N MET A 29 -26.89 -101.18 -195.80
CA MET A 29 -28.30 -101.09 -195.39
C MET A 29 -28.55 -101.30 -193.89
N LYS A 30 -27.61 -101.91 -193.15
CA LYS A 30 -27.69 -102.12 -191.69
C LYS A 30 -26.83 -101.13 -190.88
N THR A 31 -26.14 -100.21 -191.56
CA THR A 31 -25.22 -99.25 -190.95
C THR A 31 -25.88 -97.88 -190.87
N MET A 32 -25.93 -97.28 -189.68
CA MET A 32 -26.67 -96.03 -189.42
C MET A 32 -26.15 -94.83 -190.22
N GLY A 33 -24.82 -94.74 -190.38
CA GLY A 33 -24.18 -93.68 -191.16
C GLY A 33 -24.66 -93.58 -192.62
N THR A 34 -25.17 -94.67 -193.19
CA THR A 34 -25.68 -94.72 -194.57
C THR A 34 -26.89 -93.81 -194.78
N PHE A 35 -27.72 -93.63 -193.75
CA PHE A 35 -28.99 -92.92 -193.84
C PHE A 35 -28.93 -91.51 -193.24
N THR A 36 -27.95 -91.24 -192.36
CA THR A 36 -27.81 -89.94 -191.70
C THR A 36 -27.47 -88.81 -192.67
N GLY A 37 -26.66 -89.07 -193.72
CA GLY A 37 -26.41 -88.09 -194.79
C GLY A 37 -27.62 -87.77 -195.68
N ALA A 38 -28.65 -88.64 -195.69
CA ALA A 38 -29.90 -88.49 -196.45
C ALA A 38 -31.09 -87.98 -195.59
N GLY A 39 -30.87 -87.73 -194.29
CA GLY A 39 -31.84 -87.08 -193.39
C GLY A 39 -32.62 -87.97 -192.42
N TRP A 40 -32.26 -89.24 -192.20
CA TRP A 40 -32.99 -90.14 -191.28
C TRP A 40 -32.62 -89.88 -189.79
N ASN A 41 -33.63 -89.78 -188.89
CA ASN A 41 -33.44 -89.41 -187.48
C ASN A 41 -33.35 -90.61 -186.52
N PHE A 42 -32.19 -90.75 -185.86
CA PHE A 42 -31.89 -91.76 -184.84
C PHE A 42 -31.63 -91.18 -183.42
N SER A 43 -32.08 -89.96 -183.12
CA SER A 43 -31.69 -89.17 -181.92
C SER A 43 -32.82 -88.98 -180.90
N LEU A 44 -32.46 -88.98 -179.59
CA LEU A 44 -33.16 -88.75 -178.29
C LEU A 44 -34.66 -89.13 -178.12
N LEU A 45 -35.51 -89.00 -179.14
CA LEU A 45 -36.82 -89.62 -179.29
C LEU A 45 -36.90 -90.17 -180.73
N PRO A 46 -36.14 -91.25 -181.02
CA PRO A 46 -35.73 -91.58 -182.39
C PRO A 46 -36.92 -92.03 -183.24
N VAL A 47 -37.03 -91.55 -184.48
CA VAL A 47 -38.05 -92.01 -185.47
C VAL A 47 -37.59 -93.31 -186.12
N TRP A 48 -36.29 -93.43 -186.39
CA TRP A 48 -35.66 -94.63 -186.89
C TRP A 48 -34.73 -95.22 -185.81
N GLN A 49 -34.64 -96.55 -185.71
CA GLN A 49 -33.62 -97.25 -184.91
C GLN A 49 -32.94 -98.34 -185.74
N ILE A 50 -31.66 -98.60 -185.46
CA ILE A 50 -30.92 -99.77 -185.96
C ILE A 50 -30.45 -100.54 -184.73
N LYS A 51 -30.90 -101.79 -184.59
CA LYS A 51 -30.48 -102.74 -183.56
C LYS A 51 -30.30 -104.11 -184.23
N ALA A 52 -29.23 -104.83 -183.88
CA ALA A 52 -28.92 -106.14 -184.48
C ALA A 52 -30.08 -107.16 -184.34
N THR A 53 -30.91 -107.00 -183.32
CA THR A 53 -32.00 -107.92 -182.98
C THR A 53 -33.37 -107.52 -183.56
N VAL A 54 -33.49 -106.39 -184.28
CA VAL A 54 -34.78 -105.89 -184.81
C VAL A 54 -34.67 -105.57 -186.30
N ASN A 55 -35.69 -105.95 -187.09
CA ASN A 55 -35.71 -105.85 -188.56
C ASN A 55 -34.41 -106.39 -189.20
N ASN A 56 -33.84 -107.45 -188.62
CA ASN A 56 -32.60 -108.07 -189.06
C ASN A 56 -31.40 -107.10 -189.20
N GLY A 57 -31.38 -106.04 -188.38
CA GLY A 57 -30.37 -104.98 -188.41
C GLY A 57 -30.65 -103.89 -189.45
N TYR A 58 -31.68 -104.00 -190.27
CA TYR A 58 -32.14 -102.91 -191.14
C TYR A 58 -32.88 -101.85 -190.28
N PRO A 59 -32.91 -100.57 -190.70
CA PRO A 59 -33.65 -99.54 -189.99
C PRO A 59 -35.12 -99.92 -189.73
N CYS A 60 -35.59 -99.79 -188.49
CA CYS A 60 -37.00 -99.86 -188.10
C CYS A 60 -37.53 -98.44 -187.84
N LEU A 61 -38.81 -98.17 -188.08
CA LEU A 61 -39.48 -97.00 -187.51
C LEU A 61 -39.95 -97.33 -186.09
N THR A 62 -39.65 -96.51 -185.09
CA THR A 62 -40.03 -96.73 -183.67
C THR A 62 -41.53 -96.64 -183.38
N ALA A 63 -42.33 -96.05 -184.29
CA ALA A 63 -43.79 -95.96 -184.16
C ALA A 63 -44.52 -97.27 -184.50
N PHE A 64 -43.88 -98.21 -185.21
CA PHE A 64 -44.44 -99.54 -185.46
C PHE A 64 -44.11 -100.47 -184.29
N ALA A 65 -45.05 -101.34 -183.91
CA ALA A 65 -45.07 -102.07 -182.63
C ALA A 65 -43.84 -102.94 -182.31
N ASN A 66 -42.96 -103.19 -183.26
CA ASN A 66 -41.90 -104.18 -183.11
C ASN A 66 -40.59 -103.56 -182.53
N CYS A 67 -40.58 -102.34 -181.94
CA CYS A 67 -39.36 -101.56 -181.53
C CYS A 67 -39.46 -100.62 -180.21
N PRO A 68 -39.25 -101.04 -178.89
CA PRO A 68 -39.39 -100.22 -177.60
C PRO A 68 -38.13 -99.88 -176.64
N ILE A 69 -38.24 -99.16 -175.43
CA ILE A 69 -37.20 -98.41 -174.54
C ILE A 69 -37.24 -98.55 -172.91
N SER A 70 -36.15 -98.44 -172.04
CA SER A 70 -36.06 -98.36 -170.48
C SER A 70 -34.76 -97.70 -169.73
N LYS A 71 -34.68 -97.38 -168.34
CA LYS A 71 -33.97 -96.28 -167.45
C LYS A 71 -32.84 -96.57 -166.27
N PRO A 72 -32.15 -95.58 -165.49
CA PRO A 72 -30.96 -95.68 -164.48
C PRO A 72 -31.02 -95.30 -162.88
N LEU A 73 -29.95 -95.39 -161.97
CA LEU A 73 -29.78 -95.29 -160.41
C LEU A 73 -29.06 -94.00 -159.71
N SER A 74 -29.00 -93.68 -158.33
CA SER A 74 -28.48 -92.36 -157.67
C SER A 74 -27.84 -92.20 -156.17
N VAL A 75 -27.20 -91.05 -155.68
CA VAL A 75 -26.42 -90.75 -154.35
C VAL A 75 -26.59 -89.31 -153.61
N GLN A 76 -26.43 -89.07 -152.25
CA GLN A 76 -26.67 -87.80 -151.40
C GLN A 76 -25.66 -87.42 -150.18
N VAL A 77 -25.60 -86.15 -149.59
CA VAL A 77 -24.70 -85.55 -148.48
C VAL A 77 -25.39 -85.00 -147.16
N SER A 78 -24.75 -84.94 -145.94
CA SER A 78 -25.23 -84.34 -144.62
C SER A 78 -24.15 -83.81 -143.59
N SER A 79 -24.50 -83.11 -142.46
CA SER A 79 -23.59 -82.60 -141.37
C SER A 79 -23.81 -83.16 -139.93
N SER A 80 -22.82 -83.04 -139.01
CA SER A 80 -22.81 -83.69 -137.67
C SER A 80 -23.40 -82.90 -136.49
N GLN A 81 -23.57 -81.57 -136.59
CA GLN A 81 -24.27 -80.73 -135.60
C GLN A 81 -24.95 -79.53 -136.30
N SER A 82 -25.90 -78.88 -135.62
CA SER A 82 -26.68 -77.74 -136.14
C SER A 82 -26.43 -76.37 -135.45
N SER A 83 -25.72 -76.28 -134.31
CA SER A 83 -25.41 -75.00 -133.62
C SER A 83 -24.31 -75.04 -132.51
N ASN A 84 -23.81 -73.89 -132.03
CA ASN A 84 -22.89 -73.68 -130.86
C ASN A 84 -23.08 -72.29 -130.17
N ILE A 85 -22.37 -71.98 -129.05
CA ILE A 85 -22.34 -70.65 -128.38
C ILE A 85 -21.05 -69.88 -128.78
N TYR A 86 -21.09 -68.55 -128.79
CA TYR A 86 -19.94 -67.69 -129.08
C TYR A 86 -18.72 -68.04 -128.24
N GLY A 87 -17.61 -68.32 -128.92
CA GLY A 87 -16.34 -68.76 -128.32
C GLY A 87 -16.15 -70.27 -128.22
N ASP A 88 -17.10 -71.11 -128.70
CA ASP A 88 -17.05 -72.58 -128.64
C ASP A 88 -16.80 -73.23 -130.05
N LEU A 89 -16.43 -74.53 -130.14
CA LEU A 89 -16.04 -75.27 -131.39
C LEU A 89 -17.20 -75.64 -132.37
N VAL A 90 -16.91 -75.89 -133.68
CA VAL A 90 -17.86 -76.17 -134.81
C VAL A 90 -17.71 -77.62 -135.43
N GLY A 91 -18.75 -78.23 -136.09
CA GLY A 91 -18.85 -79.66 -136.56
C GLY A 91 -18.49 -80.06 -138.04
N THR A 92 -18.71 -81.34 -138.50
CA THR A 92 -18.18 -82.03 -139.76
C THR A 92 -19.25 -82.71 -140.71
N PHE A 93 -18.93 -83.32 -141.90
CA PHE A 93 -19.86 -83.84 -142.98
C PHE A 93 -19.84 -85.38 -143.36
N THR A 94 -20.90 -85.97 -143.99
CA THR A 94 -21.12 -87.44 -144.38
C THR A 94 -21.95 -87.74 -145.71
N TYR A 95 -22.01 -88.98 -146.29
CA TYR A 95 -22.60 -89.38 -147.64
C TYR A 95 -23.38 -90.76 -147.78
N SER A 96 -24.41 -90.96 -148.67
CA SER A 96 -25.29 -92.18 -148.79
C SER A 96 -25.94 -92.53 -150.21
N LEU A 97 -26.42 -93.77 -150.51
CA LEU A 97 -26.87 -94.30 -151.85
C LEU A 97 -28.38 -94.71 -152.00
N PHE A 98 -29.03 -94.47 -153.16
CA PHE A 98 -30.49 -94.61 -153.40
C PHE A 98 -30.93 -95.16 -154.79
N ASN A 99 -32.05 -95.92 -154.86
CA ASN A 99 -32.80 -96.24 -156.10
C ASN A 99 -34.21 -95.61 -156.05
N GLY A 100 -34.41 -94.55 -156.82
CA GLY A 100 -35.56 -93.67 -156.63
C GLY A 100 -35.51 -93.05 -155.23
N SER A 101 -36.54 -93.30 -154.42
CA SER A 101 -36.65 -92.80 -153.03
C SER A 101 -36.18 -93.79 -151.95
N THR A 102 -35.70 -94.97 -152.33
CA THR A 102 -35.35 -96.03 -151.37
C THR A 102 -33.86 -95.99 -151.08
N LEU A 103 -33.48 -95.77 -149.82
CA LEU A 103 -32.09 -95.86 -149.38
C LEU A 103 -31.65 -97.32 -149.52
N LEU A 104 -30.66 -97.55 -150.38
CA LEU A 104 -30.13 -98.88 -150.60
C LEU A 104 -28.97 -99.17 -149.65
N ASP A 105 -28.17 -98.16 -149.31
CA ASP A 105 -27.09 -98.24 -148.32
C ASP A 105 -26.72 -96.85 -147.78
N ALA A 106 -26.70 -96.70 -146.46
CA ALA A 106 -26.38 -95.45 -145.79
C ALA A 106 -24.90 -95.03 -145.90
N ASN A 107 -23.97 -95.95 -146.17
CA ASN A 107 -22.51 -95.67 -146.18
C ASN A 107 -21.66 -96.56 -147.10
N GLY A 108 -22.23 -97.56 -147.79
CA GLY A 108 -21.47 -98.57 -148.56
C GLY A 108 -21.21 -98.26 -150.04
N ILE A 109 -20.93 -97.01 -150.38
CA ILE A 109 -20.53 -96.62 -151.75
C ILE A 109 -19.25 -97.41 -152.17
N ALA A 110 -18.33 -97.65 -151.22
CA ALA A 110 -17.09 -98.39 -151.46
C ALA A 110 -17.28 -99.90 -151.77
N ALA A 111 -18.33 -100.55 -151.26
CA ALA A 111 -18.56 -102.00 -151.44
C ALA A 111 -19.01 -102.38 -152.87
N LEU A 112 -19.50 -101.39 -153.63
CA LEU A 112 -19.91 -101.51 -155.04
C LEU A 112 -18.78 -101.11 -156.02
N GLY A 113 -17.57 -100.86 -155.50
CA GLY A 113 -16.42 -100.41 -156.28
C GLY A 113 -16.52 -98.96 -156.75
N LEU A 114 -17.30 -98.11 -156.05
CA LEU A 114 -17.47 -96.68 -156.31
C LEU A 114 -16.67 -95.83 -155.30
N ASP A 115 -15.95 -94.83 -155.79
CA ASP A 115 -15.17 -93.84 -155.00
C ASP A 115 -15.74 -92.43 -155.22
N VAL A 116 -15.85 -91.64 -154.15
CA VAL A 116 -16.31 -90.24 -154.16
C VAL A 116 -15.09 -89.32 -154.02
N SER A 117 -14.76 -88.61 -155.10
CA SER A 117 -13.71 -87.59 -155.10
C SER A 117 -14.30 -86.18 -155.19
N GLY A 118 -13.81 -85.25 -154.35
CA GLY A 118 -14.33 -83.88 -154.16
C GLY A 118 -14.53 -83.50 -152.67
N SER A 119 -14.76 -82.21 -152.33
CA SER A 119 -15.00 -81.74 -150.96
C SER A 119 -16.33 -80.97 -150.81
N ALA A 120 -17.07 -81.23 -149.71
CA ALA A 120 -18.23 -80.43 -149.28
C ALA A 120 -17.77 -79.30 -148.32
N LEU A 121 -18.30 -78.08 -148.49
CA LEU A 121 -17.90 -76.89 -147.72
C LEU A 121 -19.12 -76.19 -147.11
N PHE A 122 -18.98 -75.65 -145.88
CA PHE A 122 -19.93 -74.67 -145.33
C PHE A 122 -19.74 -73.34 -146.08
N GLY A 123 -20.79 -72.78 -146.67
CA GLY A 123 -20.74 -71.45 -147.30
C GLY A 123 -20.49 -70.38 -146.25
N GLY A 124 -19.25 -69.87 -146.17
CA GLY A 124 -18.81 -68.93 -145.13
C GLY A 124 -18.33 -69.55 -143.80
N ALA A 125 -17.88 -70.81 -143.83
CA ALA A 125 -17.36 -71.63 -142.72
C ALA A 125 -17.13 -70.92 -141.36
N PRO A 126 -18.04 -71.07 -140.37
CA PRO A 126 -17.81 -70.56 -139.02
C PRO A 126 -16.64 -71.29 -138.32
N SER A 127 -15.80 -70.52 -137.61
CA SER A 127 -14.73 -70.95 -136.68
C SER A 127 -15.03 -70.56 -135.22
N VAL A 128 -14.19 -70.99 -134.26
CA VAL A 128 -14.34 -70.75 -132.80
C VAL A 128 -14.50 -69.27 -132.41
N GLY A 129 -14.03 -68.34 -133.26
CA GLY A 129 -14.15 -66.88 -133.05
C GLY A 129 -15.28 -66.20 -133.83
N SER A 130 -16.20 -66.97 -134.43
CA SER A 130 -17.26 -66.39 -135.26
C SER A 130 -18.33 -65.76 -134.40
N ASN A 131 -18.74 -64.54 -134.75
CA ASN A 131 -19.82 -63.82 -134.07
C ASN A 131 -21.14 -64.61 -134.08
N ALA A 132 -22.01 -64.34 -133.12
CA ALA A 132 -23.32 -64.99 -133.06
C ALA A 132 -24.16 -64.69 -134.33
N GLY A 133 -24.73 -65.72 -134.98
CA GLY A 133 -25.43 -65.61 -136.27
C GLY A 133 -25.78 -66.95 -136.96
N HIS A 134 -26.43 -66.90 -138.13
CA HIS A 134 -26.85 -68.06 -138.94
C HIS A 134 -25.99 -68.26 -140.21
N TYR A 135 -25.69 -69.50 -140.59
CA TYR A 135 -24.77 -69.90 -141.69
C TYR A 135 -25.36 -71.04 -142.57
N GLN A 136 -25.06 -71.12 -143.89
CA GLN A 136 -25.60 -72.11 -144.87
C GLN A 136 -24.56 -73.14 -145.39
N ILE A 137 -25.00 -74.34 -145.85
CA ILE A 137 -24.16 -75.41 -146.46
C ILE A 137 -24.45 -75.53 -147.97
N ILE A 138 -23.43 -75.56 -148.86
CA ILE A 138 -23.59 -75.57 -150.35
C ILE A 138 -22.59 -76.55 -151.01
N TYR A 139 -23.02 -77.33 -152.03
CA TYR A 139 -22.14 -78.18 -152.87
C TYR A 139 -22.62 -78.28 -154.34
N SER A 140 -22.00 -77.59 -155.29
CA SER A 140 -22.32 -77.67 -156.74
C SER A 140 -21.07 -77.92 -157.60
N SER A 141 -21.14 -78.94 -158.47
CA SER A 141 -20.22 -79.30 -159.59
C SER A 141 -18.82 -79.90 -159.32
N GLY A 142 -18.50 -80.37 -158.11
CA GLY A 142 -17.16 -80.94 -157.81
C GLY A 142 -17.11 -82.37 -157.27
N LEU A 143 -18.26 -82.98 -156.96
CA LEU A 143 -18.35 -84.35 -156.45
C LEU A 143 -18.51 -85.33 -157.63
N VAL A 144 -17.54 -86.24 -157.78
CA VAL A 144 -17.50 -87.21 -158.89
C VAL A 144 -17.51 -88.63 -158.33
N LEU A 145 -18.32 -89.51 -158.94
CA LEU A 145 -18.33 -90.95 -158.68
C LEU A 145 -17.38 -91.65 -159.68
N GLY A 146 -16.33 -92.33 -159.19
CA GLY A 146 -15.41 -93.13 -160.00
C GLY A 146 -15.55 -94.63 -159.73
N GLY A 147 -15.32 -95.50 -160.73
CA GLY A 147 -15.42 -96.97 -160.58
C GLY A 147 -15.94 -97.69 -161.83
N ALA A 148 -15.72 -99.01 -161.95
CA ALA A 148 -16.05 -99.79 -163.17
C ALA A 148 -17.54 -99.74 -163.59
N ASN A 149 -18.43 -99.44 -162.64
CA ASN A 149 -19.89 -99.34 -162.84
C ASN A 149 -20.43 -97.89 -162.68
N ALA A 150 -19.56 -96.88 -162.67
CA ALA A 150 -19.94 -95.49 -162.37
C ALA A 150 -20.94 -94.89 -163.38
N GLY A 151 -20.98 -95.39 -164.62
CA GLY A 151 -21.93 -94.94 -165.65
C GLY A 151 -23.40 -95.22 -165.34
N ASP A 152 -23.68 -96.07 -164.34
CA ASP A 152 -25.03 -96.46 -163.97
C ASP A 152 -25.64 -95.58 -162.84
N TYR A 153 -24.88 -94.64 -162.23
CA TYR A 153 -25.26 -93.85 -161.03
C TYR A 153 -25.09 -92.32 -161.19
N ALA A 154 -25.93 -91.51 -160.54
CA ALA A 154 -25.81 -90.04 -160.50
C ALA A 154 -26.06 -89.41 -159.10
N PHE A 155 -25.35 -88.32 -158.74
CA PHE A 155 -25.67 -87.53 -157.53
C PHE A 155 -27.00 -86.78 -157.69
N LEU A 156 -27.82 -86.74 -156.64
CA LEU A 156 -29.04 -85.93 -156.64
C LEU A 156 -28.70 -84.45 -156.35
N PRO A 157 -29.21 -83.50 -157.16
CA PRO A 157 -29.04 -82.07 -156.87
C PRO A 157 -29.93 -81.61 -155.70
N ASP A 158 -29.24 -81.05 -154.69
CA ASP A 158 -29.62 -80.08 -153.64
C ASP A 158 -30.92 -80.24 -152.83
N ALA A 159 -30.76 -80.32 -151.49
CA ALA A 159 -31.78 -80.05 -150.48
C ALA A 159 -31.13 -79.27 -149.31
N GLY A 160 -31.34 -77.95 -149.24
CA GLY A 160 -30.56 -77.01 -148.40
C GLY A 160 -30.57 -77.21 -146.86
N LEU A 161 -29.37 -77.19 -146.24
CA LEU A 161 -29.09 -77.37 -144.80
C LEU A 161 -28.49 -76.08 -144.14
N SER A 162 -28.75 -75.80 -142.83
CA SER A 162 -28.31 -74.57 -142.09
C SER A 162 -27.67 -74.81 -140.68
N TYR A 163 -26.82 -73.88 -140.17
CA TYR A 163 -26.09 -73.93 -138.87
C TYR A 163 -26.10 -72.57 -138.09
N THR A 164 -26.12 -72.53 -136.73
CA THR A 164 -26.29 -71.28 -135.91
C THR A 164 -25.32 -71.11 -134.71
N VAL A 165 -24.83 -69.89 -134.43
CA VAL A 165 -24.02 -69.52 -133.23
C VAL A 165 -24.82 -68.60 -132.28
N PHE A 166 -24.95 -68.92 -130.98
CA PHE A 166 -25.67 -68.14 -129.94
C PHE A 166 -24.77 -67.18 -129.12
N LYS A 167 -25.33 -66.16 -128.46
CA LYS A 167 -24.59 -65.21 -127.59
C LYS A 167 -24.22 -65.79 -126.20
N ARG A 168 -23.14 -65.31 -125.58
CA ARG A 168 -22.60 -65.75 -124.26
C ARG A 168 -23.14 -64.88 -123.09
N PRO A 169 -23.72 -65.44 -122.01
CA PRO A 169 -24.16 -64.65 -120.85
C PRO A 169 -22.98 -64.04 -120.06
N LEU A 170 -23.08 -62.82 -119.52
CA LEU A 170 -22.02 -62.20 -118.71
C LEU A 170 -21.99 -62.65 -117.24
N ALA A 171 -20.84 -62.54 -116.57
CA ALA A 171 -20.72 -62.70 -115.11
C ALA A 171 -20.08 -61.45 -114.50
N LEU A 172 -20.79 -60.71 -113.64
CA LEU A 172 -20.46 -59.35 -113.20
C LEU A 172 -20.15 -59.25 -111.69
N VAL A 173 -19.11 -58.52 -111.30
CA VAL A 173 -18.77 -58.24 -109.89
C VAL A 173 -18.60 -56.74 -109.68
N ALA A 174 -19.09 -56.20 -108.57
CA ALA A 174 -18.97 -54.77 -108.25
C ALA A 174 -18.62 -54.50 -106.78
N THR A 175 -17.90 -53.41 -106.50
CA THR A 175 -17.58 -53.00 -105.12
C THR A 175 -17.58 -51.49 -104.97
N ARG A 176 -18.15 -50.97 -103.87
CA ARG A 176 -18.08 -49.53 -103.50
C ARG A 176 -18.22 -49.31 -102.00
N ALA A 177 -17.86 -48.12 -101.53
CA ALA A 177 -18.15 -47.69 -100.16
C ALA A 177 -19.62 -47.33 -99.95
N TYR A 178 -20.08 -47.40 -98.70
CA TYR A 178 -21.41 -46.97 -98.28
C TYR A 178 -21.66 -45.49 -98.62
N ASN A 179 -22.82 -45.20 -99.23
CA ASN A 179 -23.23 -43.84 -99.60
C ASN A 179 -24.74 -43.60 -99.38
N GLY A 180 -25.43 -44.51 -98.69
CA GLY A 180 -26.88 -44.43 -98.46
C GLY A 180 -27.79 -45.00 -99.57
N GLY A 181 -27.26 -45.44 -100.72
CA GLY A 181 -28.05 -46.02 -101.81
C GLY A 181 -27.81 -47.52 -102.04
N THR A 182 -28.62 -48.16 -102.90
CA THR A 182 -28.47 -49.57 -103.34
C THR A 182 -27.86 -49.73 -104.73
N ALA A 183 -27.73 -48.65 -105.50
CA ALA A 183 -27.23 -48.70 -106.87
C ALA A 183 -25.73 -49.04 -106.93
N MET A 184 -25.38 -49.87 -107.91
CA MET A 184 -24.03 -50.19 -108.35
C MET A 184 -23.90 -49.71 -109.80
N SER A 185 -23.24 -48.58 -109.99
CA SER A 185 -23.06 -47.98 -111.31
C SER A 185 -22.15 -48.86 -112.19
N ASN A 186 -22.32 -48.82 -113.51
CA ASN A 186 -21.53 -49.60 -114.46
C ASN A 186 -20.01 -49.44 -114.27
N ASN A 187 -19.55 -48.26 -113.86
CA ASN A 187 -18.13 -47.95 -113.64
C ASN A 187 -17.48 -48.70 -112.47
N VAL A 188 -18.27 -49.26 -111.55
CA VAL A 188 -17.76 -50.12 -110.47
C VAL A 188 -17.86 -51.61 -110.79
N MET A 189 -18.30 -51.97 -112.00
CA MET A 189 -18.48 -53.36 -112.43
C MET A 189 -17.29 -53.92 -113.19
N GLN A 190 -17.05 -55.22 -113.01
CA GLN A 190 -16.04 -56.01 -113.70
C GLN A 190 -16.69 -57.30 -114.21
N ALA A 191 -16.26 -57.83 -115.36
CA ALA A 191 -16.75 -59.10 -115.88
C ALA A 191 -15.68 -60.19 -115.83
N SER A 192 -16.08 -61.43 -115.57
CA SER A 192 -15.16 -62.57 -115.39
C SER A 192 -15.23 -63.66 -116.45
N ASN A 193 -16.18 -63.64 -117.39
CA ASN A 193 -16.35 -64.70 -118.40
C ASN A 193 -16.24 -64.24 -119.88
N LEU A 194 -15.50 -63.16 -120.11
CA LEU A 194 -15.22 -62.64 -121.44
C LEU A 194 -14.27 -63.58 -122.22
N VAL A 195 -14.46 -63.65 -123.55
CA VAL A 195 -13.64 -64.40 -124.50
C VAL A 195 -12.48 -63.54 -124.97
N GLY A 196 -11.26 -64.06 -124.85
CA GLY A 196 -10.06 -63.39 -125.35
C GLY A 196 -9.85 -62.00 -124.74
N SER A 197 -9.74 -60.98 -125.61
CA SER A 197 -9.48 -59.58 -125.21
C SER A 197 -10.72 -58.69 -125.27
N ASP A 198 -11.91 -59.30 -125.35
CA ASP A 198 -13.16 -58.55 -125.37
C ASP A 198 -13.26 -57.65 -124.14
N CYS A 199 -13.58 -56.37 -124.36
CA CYS A 199 -13.83 -55.39 -123.31
C CYS A 199 -12.69 -55.10 -122.33
N ASN A 200 -11.44 -55.31 -122.75
CA ASN A 200 -10.26 -55.03 -121.94
C ASN A 200 -10.09 -53.55 -121.53
N ALA A 201 -10.77 -52.62 -122.21
CA ALA A 201 -10.84 -51.20 -121.83
C ALA A 201 -11.88 -50.88 -120.73
N GLY A 202 -12.52 -51.92 -120.17
CA GLY A 202 -13.58 -51.81 -119.17
C GLY A 202 -14.99 -51.94 -119.77
N LEU A 203 -15.92 -52.46 -118.98
CA LEU A 203 -17.27 -52.78 -119.44
C LEU A 203 -18.06 -51.57 -119.93
N SER A 204 -17.89 -50.41 -119.31
CA SER A 204 -18.56 -49.17 -119.72
C SER A 204 -18.10 -48.69 -121.10
N ALA A 205 -16.79 -48.78 -121.38
CA ALA A 205 -16.22 -48.47 -122.70
C ALA A 205 -16.63 -49.47 -123.78
N CYS A 206 -16.99 -50.69 -123.36
CA CYS A 206 -17.42 -51.76 -124.26
C CYS A 206 -18.92 -51.76 -124.58
N GLY A 207 -19.70 -50.84 -124.01
CA GLY A 207 -21.14 -50.70 -124.27
C GLY A 207 -22.06 -51.08 -123.11
N LEU A 208 -21.55 -51.46 -121.93
CA LEU A 208 -22.38 -51.68 -120.74
C LEU A 208 -22.76 -50.33 -120.10
N THR A 209 -24.03 -49.98 -120.17
CA THR A 209 -24.59 -48.74 -119.62
C THR A 209 -25.63 -49.04 -118.52
N GLY A 210 -25.98 -48.02 -117.74
CA GLY A 210 -26.93 -48.15 -116.64
C GLY A 210 -26.28 -48.57 -115.31
N SER A 211 -27.10 -49.11 -114.41
CA SER A 211 -26.67 -49.52 -113.08
C SER A 211 -27.41 -50.77 -112.63
N ALA A 212 -26.71 -51.67 -111.97
CA ALA A 212 -27.36 -52.73 -111.20
C ALA A 212 -27.72 -52.20 -109.81
N SER A 213 -28.44 -53.00 -109.04
CA SER A 213 -28.69 -52.72 -107.63
C SER A 213 -28.40 -53.94 -106.78
N VAL A 214 -27.95 -53.72 -105.55
CA VAL A 214 -27.95 -54.73 -104.50
C VAL A 214 -29.23 -54.63 -103.67
N THR A 215 -29.53 -55.67 -102.89
CA THR A 215 -30.78 -55.78 -102.12
C THR A 215 -30.82 -54.87 -100.89
N SER A 216 -29.66 -54.56 -100.31
CA SER A 216 -29.51 -53.73 -99.12
C SER A 216 -28.53 -52.59 -99.40
N LYS A 217 -28.87 -51.37 -98.97
CA LYS A 217 -27.93 -50.24 -99.00
C LYS A 217 -26.80 -50.41 -97.99
N ASN A 218 -26.99 -51.26 -96.98
CA ASN A 218 -26.11 -51.40 -95.84
C ASN A 218 -24.91 -52.31 -96.16
N VAL A 219 -23.86 -52.15 -95.37
CA VAL A 219 -22.72 -53.06 -95.36
C VAL A 219 -23.18 -54.41 -94.82
N ASP A 220 -23.05 -55.45 -95.64
CA ASP A 220 -23.38 -56.83 -95.27
C ASP A 220 -22.11 -57.69 -95.27
N ALA A 221 -22.14 -58.79 -94.50
CA ALA A 221 -21.05 -59.76 -94.49
C ALA A 221 -21.05 -60.58 -95.80
N GLY A 222 -20.15 -60.24 -96.73
CA GLY A 222 -20.00 -60.92 -98.02
C GLY A 222 -20.61 -60.15 -99.20
N ALA A 223 -20.59 -60.76 -100.39
CA ALA A 223 -21.11 -60.12 -101.59
C ALA A 223 -22.63 -60.37 -101.73
N GLN A 224 -23.41 -59.31 -101.94
CA GLN A 224 -24.84 -59.36 -102.21
C GLN A 224 -25.10 -59.73 -103.68
N THR A 225 -26.27 -60.27 -104.00
CA THR A 225 -26.65 -60.52 -105.41
C THR A 225 -26.90 -59.20 -106.15
N LEU A 226 -26.34 -59.05 -107.36
CA LEU A 226 -26.67 -57.92 -108.25
C LEU A 226 -27.97 -58.20 -109.00
N ALA A 227 -28.96 -57.33 -108.83
CA ALA A 227 -30.08 -57.23 -109.75
C ALA A 227 -29.62 -56.48 -111.01
N LEU A 228 -29.47 -57.21 -112.11
CA LEU A 228 -28.91 -56.71 -113.37
C LEU A 228 -29.92 -55.97 -114.26
N GLY A 229 -31.19 -55.87 -113.84
CA GLY A 229 -32.29 -55.34 -114.67
C GLY A 229 -32.17 -53.87 -115.08
N GLY A 230 -31.33 -53.09 -114.41
CA GLY A 230 -31.03 -51.70 -114.78
C GLY A 230 -29.79 -51.54 -115.68
N LEU A 231 -29.19 -52.65 -116.14
CA LEU A 231 -28.07 -52.66 -117.06
C LEU A 231 -28.53 -52.93 -118.50
N THR A 232 -27.85 -52.29 -119.43
CA THR A 232 -28.06 -52.47 -120.87
C THR A 232 -26.75 -52.65 -121.60
N LEU A 233 -26.72 -53.55 -122.58
CA LEU A 233 -25.63 -53.67 -123.55
C LEU A 233 -26.02 -52.90 -124.81
N THR A 234 -25.26 -51.86 -125.14
CA THR A 234 -25.54 -50.96 -126.27
C THR A 234 -24.25 -50.63 -127.01
N GLY A 235 -24.15 -50.94 -128.32
CA GLY A 235 -23.10 -50.45 -129.21
C GLY A 235 -22.43 -51.55 -130.05
N SER A 236 -22.08 -51.22 -131.30
CA SER A 236 -21.58 -52.14 -132.35
C SER A 236 -20.15 -52.66 -132.18
N SER A 237 -19.72 -52.89 -130.94
CA SER A 237 -18.52 -53.63 -130.55
C SER A 237 -18.89 -55.04 -130.08
N ALA A 238 -17.92 -55.95 -129.98
CA ALA A 238 -18.12 -57.38 -129.73
C ALA A 238 -19.15 -57.74 -128.63
N ILE A 239 -19.40 -56.89 -127.62
CA ILE A 239 -20.28 -57.23 -126.50
C ILE A 239 -21.77 -57.36 -126.85
N ASP A 240 -22.37 -56.47 -127.66
CA ASP A 240 -23.81 -56.54 -127.93
C ASP A 240 -24.12 -57.60 -129.00
N THR A 241 -23.17 -57.87 -129.90
CA THR A 241 -23.26 -58.93 -130.90
C THR A 241 -23.03 -60.30 -130.31
N ASN A 242 -22.15 -60.45 -129.31
CA ASN A 242 -21.68 -61.76 -128.87
C ASN A 242 -22.03 -62.11 -127.42
N TYR A 243 -22.48 -61.16 -126.61
CA TYR A 243 -22.84 -61.39 -125.20
C TYR A 243 -24.27 -60.97 -124.89
N THR A 244 -24.76 -61.45 -123.76
CA THR A 244 -26.11 -61.14 -123.27
C THR A 244 -26.13 -60.98 -121.76
N LEU A 245 -27.06 -60.16 -121.26
CA LEU A 245 -27.41 -60.07 -119.84
C LEU A 245 -28.47 -61.11 -119.44
N THR A 246 -29.13 -61.73 -120.42
CA THR A 246 -30.09 -62.81 -120.16
C THR A 246 -29.32 -64.08 -119.76
N GLY A 247 -29.55 -64.57 -118.54
CA GLY A 247 -28.78 -65.68 -117.97
C GLY A 247 -27.44 -65.25 -117.34
N ALA A 248 -27.18 -63.95 -117.22
CA ALA A 248 -26.00 -63.41 -116.54
C ALA A 248 -26.12 -63.53 -115.01
N SER A 249 -24.98 -63.63 -114.32
CA SER A 249 -24.89 -63.63 -112.85
C SER A 249 -24.10 -62.43 -112.36
N GLY A 250 -24.32 -61.99 -111.12
CA GLY A 250 -23.41 -61.03 -110.53
C GLY A 250 -23.52 -60.79 -109.03
N THR A 251 -22.44 -60.26 -108.44
CA THR A 251 -22.31 -60.03 -106.99
C THR A 251 -21.69 -58.67 -106.64
N GLY A 252 -22.17 -58.05 -105.57
CA GLY A 252 -21.92 -56.65 -105.24
C GLY A 252 -21.59 -56.47 -103.77
N THR A 253 -20.49 -55.82 -103.45
CA THR A 253 -20.04 -55.61 -102.08
C THR A 253 -20.11 -54.13 -101.73
N ILE A 254 -20.77 -53.79 -100.61
CA ILE A 254 -20.74 -52.46 -99.99
C ILE A 254 -19.75 -52.52 -98.82
N THR A 255 -18.72 -51.67 -98.83
CA THR A 255 -17.74 -51.58 -97.73
C THR A 255 -18.06 -50.41 -96.79
N PRO A 256 -17.71 -50.48 -95.49
CA PRO A 256 -17.92 -49.37 -94.56
C PRO A 256 -17.31 -48.06 -95.04
N ARG A 257 -17.98 -46.95 -94.75
CA ARG A 257 -17.44 -45.60 -94.96
C ARG A 257 -16.64 -45.18 -93.74
N THR A 258 -15.42 -44.71 -93.96
CA THR A 258 -14.59 -44.19 -92.86
C THR A 258 -15.17 -42.87 -92.34
N LEU A 259 -15.32 -42.75 -91.02
CA LEU A 259 -15.85 -41.59 -90.31
C LEU A 259 -14.80 -41.04 -89.33
N ALA A 260 -14.54 -39.74 -89.35
CA ALA A 260 -13.72 -39.08 -88.33
C ALA A 260 -14.63 -38.50 -87.23
N VAL A 261 -14.23 -38.65 -85.97
CA VAL A 261 -14.96 -38.09 -84.82
C VAL A 261 -14.00 -37.20 -84.04
N PHE A 262 -14.38 -35.94 -83.86
CA PHE A 262 -13.62 -34.93 -83.13
C PHE A 262 -14.14 -34.76 -81.72
N ALA A 263 -13.25 -34.33 -80.83
CA ALA A 263 -13.51 -34.07 -79.43
C ALA A 263 -13.40 -32.56 -79.12
N ASN A 264 -14.38 -32.01 -78.41
CA ASN A 264 -14.33 -30.63 -77.90
C ASN A 264 -14.29 -30.65 -76.37
N GLY A 265 -13.17 -30.24 -75.77
CA GLY A 265 -13.00 -30.18 -74.32
C GLY A 265 -13.77 -29.02 -73.69
N SER A 266 -14.08 -29.14 -72.41
CA SER A 266 -14.86 -28.14 -71.67
C SER A 266 -14.00 -27.39 -70.65
N ASN A 267 -14.01 -26.06 -70.71
CA ASN A 267 -13.35 -25.24 -69.68
C ASN A 267 -14.06 -25.42 -68.33
N ARG A 268 -13.29 -25.48 -67.24
CA ARG A 268 -13.83 -25.65 -65.88
C ARG A 268 -13.07 -24.83 -64.85
N VAL A 269 -13.65 -24.72 -63.66
CA VAL A 269 -12.95 -24.28 -62.44
C VAL A 269 -12.30 -25.50 -61.80
N TYR A 270 -11.15 -25.31 -61.16
CA TYR A 270 -10.47 -26.35 -60.42
C TYR A 270 -11.37 -26.99 -59.35
N ASP A 271 -11.43 -28.32 -59.33
CA ASP A 271 -12.25 -29.13 -58.40
C ASP A 271 -11.49 -30.39 -57.92
N GLY A 272 -10.20 -30.49 -58.24
CA GLY A 272 -9.32 -31.60 -57.89
C GLY A 272 -9.41 -32.85 -58.77
N SER A 273 -10.27 -32.88 -59.80
CA SER A 273 -10.42 -34.04 -60.70
C SER A 273 -9.72 -33.82 -62.06
N THR A 274 -9.24 -34.90 -62.66
CA THR A 274 -8.69 -34.92 -64.03
C THR A 274 -9.77 -35.12 -65.10
N VAL A 275 -11.01 -35.44 -64.72
CA VAL A 275 -12.06 -35.81 -65.66
C VAL A 275 -12.60 -34.59 -66.40
N ASP A 276 -12.67 -34.64 -67.72
CA ASP A 276 -13.36 -33.64 -68.55
C ASP A 276 -14.67 -34.19 -69.12
N VAL A 277 -15.59 -33.30 -69.50
CA VAL A 277 -16.79 -33.63 -70.27
C VAL A 277 -16.57 -33.17 -71.70
N THR A 278 -16.38 -34.12 -72.60
CA THR A 278 -16.11 -33.83 -74.01
C THR A 278 -17.39 -33.98 -74.82
N LEU A 279 -17.66 -33.03 -75.71
CA LEU A 279 -18.64 -33.21 -76.78
C LEU A 279 -17.97 -33.86 -77.99
N LEU A 280 -18.46 -35.03 -78.42
CA LEU A 280 -18.03 -35.69 -79.65
C LEU A 280 -18.85 -35.20 -80.85
N THR A 281 -18.18 -34.86 -81.95
CA THR A 281 -18.81 -34.41 -83.20
C THR A 281 -18.21 -35.15 -84.40
N PRO A 282 -19.02 -35.73 -85.30
CA PRO A 282 -18.52 -36.35 -86.52
C PRO A 282 -17.99 -35.31 -87.51
N ASP A 283 -17.19 -35.75 -88.50
CA ASP A 283 -16.94 -35.00 -89.72
C ASP A 283 -18.13 -35.08 -90.69
N ASP A 284 -18.04 -34.35 -91.81
CA ASP A 284 -19.10 -34.26 -92.83
C ASP A 284 -19.27 -35.56 -93.66
N SER A 285 -18.63 -36.67 -93.25
CA SER A 285 -18.72 -37.96 -93.91
C SER A 285 -20.00 -38.74 -93.57
N VAL A 286 -20.78 -38.30 -92.58
CA VAL A 286 -22.09 -38.89 -92.25
C VAL A 286 -23.08 -38.64 -93.40
N VAL A 287 -23.71 -39.70 -93.88
CA VAL A 287 -24.77 -39.60 -94.90
C VAL A 287 -26.02 -39.00 -94.27
N PHE A 288 -26.61 -38.03 -94.96
CA PHE A 288 -27.81 -37.33 -94.48
C PHE A 288 -28.95 -38.30 -94.20
N GLY A 289 -29.49 -38.25 -92.97
CA GLY A 289 -30.58 -39.11 -92.50
C GLY A 289 -30.14 -40.37 -91.74
N ASP A 290 -28.84 -40.67 -91.67
CA ASP A 290 -28.33 -41.79 -90.88
C ASP A 290 -28.31 -41.46 -89.38
N ALA A 291 -28.68 -42.44 -88.56
CA ALA A 291 -28.77 -42.32 -87.11
C ALA A 291 -27.52 -42.92 -86.43
N LEU A 292 -26.63 -42.04 -85.98
CA LEU A 292 -25.42 -42.38 -85.21
C LEU A 292 -25.48 -41.79 -83.80
N THR A 293 -24.94 -42.54 -82.84
CA THR A 293 -24.62 -42.05 -81.48
C THR A 293 -23.12 -42.14 -81.24
N TYR A 294 -22.58 -41.25 -80.42
CA TYR A 294 -21.14 -41.17 -80.14
C TYR A 294 -20.90 -41.38 -78.65
N SER A 295 -19.98 -42.28 -78.32
CA SER A 295 -19.56 -42.51 -76.94
C SER A 295 -18.05 -42.62 -76.83
N TYR A 296 -17.54 -42.43 -75.62
CA TYR A 296 -16.15 -42.62 -75.25
C TYR A 296 -16.09 -43.27 -73.87
N THR A 297 -14.96 -43.90 -73.53
CA THR A 297 -14.79 -44.54 -72.21
C THR A 297 -14.23 -43.57 -71.17
N SER A 298 -13.35 -42.65 -71.58
CA SER A 298 -12.87 -41.58 -70.70
C SER A 298 -12.36 -40.36 -71.47
N ALA A 299 -12.48 -39.20 -70.83
CA ALA A 299 -11.88 -37.95 -71.26
C ALA A 299 -11.19 -37.34 -70.04
N ASN A 300 -9.86 -37.19 -70.09
CA ASN A 300 -9.10 -36.70 -68.94
C ASN A 300 -8.03 -35.70 -69.35
N PHE A 301 -7.86 -34.67 -68.53
CA PHE A 301 -6.65 -33.86 -68.46
C PHE A 301 -5.46 -34.72 -68.01
N LEU A 302 -4.25 -34.33 -68.40
CA LEU A 302 -3.02 -34.99 -67.95
C LEU A 302 -2.81 -34.92 -66.43
N ASP A 303 -3.26 -33.83 -65.82
CA ASP A 303 -3.19 -33.57 -64.39
C ASP A 303 -4.34 -32.63 -63.97
N LYS A 304 -4.65 -32.62 -62.67
CA LYS A 304 -5.75 -31.82 -62.10
C LYS A 304 -5.47 -30.32 -62.09
N ASN A 305 -4.21 -29.88 -62.25
CA ASN A 305 -3.78 -28.53 -61.92
C ASN A 305 -4.24 -27.49 -62.95
N VAL A 306 -4.41 -26.27 -62.48
CA VAL A 306 -4.79 -25.09 -63.28
C VAL A 306 -3.82 -24.84 -64.41
N GLY A 307 -4.37 -24.50 -65.58
CA GLY A 307 -3.60 -24.19 -66.77
C GLY A 307 -4.51 -23.87 -67.95
N ASN A 308 -3.97 -23.09 -68.89
CA ASN A 308 -4.64 -22.77 -70.15
C ASN A 308 -4.23 -23.76 -71.24
N GLY A 309 -5.16 -24.12 -72.12
CA GLY A 309 -4.93 -25.00 -73.26
C GLY A 309 -4.47 -26.41 -72.85
N LYS A 310 -4.88 -26.89 -71.67
CA LYS A 310 -4.46 -28.22 -71.19
C LYS A 310 -5.04 -29.29 -72.11
N THR A 311 -4.19 -30.24 -72.50
CA THR A 311 -4.59 -31.39 -73.31
C THR A 311 -5.58 -32.27 -72.55
N VAL A 312 -6.67 -32.61 -73.21
CA VAL A 312 -7.66 -33.59 -72.81
C VAL A 312 -7.53 -34.78 -73.75
N ASN A 313 -7.21 -35.95 -73.18
CA ASN A 313 -7.08 -37.20 -73.91
C ASN A 313 -8.41 -37.94 -73.86
N VAL A 314 -9.00 -38.18 -75.02
CA VAL A 314 -10.26 -38.92 -75.19
C VAL A 314 -9.94 -40.30 -75.73
N VAL A 315 -10.38 -41.34 -75.02
CA VAL A 315 -10.07 -42.73 -75.34
C VAL A 315 -11.36 -43.54 -75.44
N GLY A 316 -11.36 -44.54 -76.32
CA GLY A 316 -12.46 -45.48 -76.49
C GLY A 316 -13.61 -44.90 -77.29
N ILE A 317 -13.33 -44.02 -78.26
CA ILE A 317 -14.35 -43.46 -79.15
C ILE A 317 -15.00 -44.61 -79.92
N SER A 318 -16.32 -44.70 -79.79
CA SER A 318 -17.15 -45.68 -80.47
C SER A 318 -18.40 -45.01 -81.03
N ILE A 319 -18.88 -45.56 -82.14
CA ILE A 319 -20.14 -45.17 -82.76
C ILE A 319 -21.17 -46.26 -82.55
N GLY A 320 -22.38 -45.86 -82.18
CA GLY A 320 -23.56 -46.70 -82.06
C GLY A 320 -24.71 -46.14 -82.88
N GLY A 321 -25.90 -46.71 -82.72
CA GLY A 321 -27.07 -46.35 -83.52
C GLY A 321 -27.35 -47.35 -84.64
N LEU A 322 -28.48 -47.18 -85.31
CA LEU A 322 -29.02 -48.14 -86.29
C LEU A 322 -28.13 -48.26 -87.53
N ASP A 323 -27.44 -47.18 -87.91
CA ASP A 323 -26.62 -47.13 -89.11
C ASP A 323 -25.12 -47.31 -88.83
N ALA A 324 -24.71 -47.54 -87.57
CA ALA A 324 -23.29 -47.64 -87.18
C ALA A 324 -22.52 -48.72 -87.95
N GLY A 325 -23.17 -49.85 -88.28
CA GLY A 325 -22.56 -50.93 -89.06
C GLY A 325 -22.12 -50.52 -90.48
N ASN A 326 -22.61 -49.38 -90.98
CA ASN A 326 -22.23 -48.82 -92.28
C ASN A 326 -20.96 -47.98 -92.25
N TYR A 327 -20.41 -47.71 -91.05
CA TYR A 327 -19.26 -46.85 -90.84
C TYR A 327 -18.15 -47.56 -90.10
N SER A 328 -16.92 -47.12 -90.34
CA SER A 328 -15.75 -47.47 -89.52
C SER A 328 -15.16 -46.20 -88.94
N VAL A 329 -14.89 -46.18 -87.63
CA VAL A 329 -14.27 -45.01 -86.98
C VAL A 329 -12.79 -44.96 -87.36
N ALA A 330 -12.33 -43.80 -87.85
CA ALA A 330 -10.94 -43.61 -88.28
C ALA A 330 -9.92 -43.76 -87.14
N SER A 331 -10.32 -43.42 -85.91
CA SER A 331 -9.51 -43.55 -84.69
C SER A 331 -10.40 -43.75 -83.47
N THR A 332 -9.98 -44.58 -82.53
CA THR A 332 -10.66 -44.77 -81.23
C THR A 332 -10.15 -43.81 -80.15
N SER A 333 -9.28 -42.87 -80.53
CA SER A 333 -8.76 -41.82 -79.65
C SER A 333 -8.73 -40.46 -80.34
N ALA A 334 -8.88 -39.40 -79.55
CA ALA A 334 -8.74 -38.01 -79.96
C ALA A 334 -8.06 -37.19 -78.86
N THR A 335 -7.46 -36.06 -79.25
CA THR A 335 -6.98 -35.05 -78.32
C THR A 335 -7.70 -33.74 -78.57
N THR A 336 -7.96 -33.01 -77.50
CA THR A 336 -8.52 -31.65 -77.53
C THR A 336 -7.90 -30.82 -76.41
N THR A 337 -8.25 -29.55 -76.32
CA THR A 337 -7.70 -28.66 -75.28
C THR A 337 -8.82 -27.95 -74.54
N ALA A 338 -8.66 -27.81 -73.23
CA ALA A 338 -9.54 -27.02 -72.37
C ALA A 338 -8.74 -26.33 -71.26
N ASN A 339 -9.31 -25.27 -70.68
CA ASN A 339 -8.71 -24.52 -69.58
C ASN A 339 -9.25 -25.06 -68.24
N ILE A 340 -8.36 -25.24 -67.26
CA ILE A 340 -8.74 -25.34 -65.84
C ILE A 340 -8.38 -23.99 -65.21
N SER A 341 -9.36 -23.23 -64.77
CA SER A 341 -9.20 -21.93 -64.12
C SER A 341 -9.08 -22.08 -62.59
N ARG A 342 -8.42 -21.11 -61.94
CA ARG A 342 -8.24 -21.14 -60.47
C ARG A 342 -9.57 -21.11 -59.74
N ARG A 343 -9.67 -21.90 -58.67
CA ARG A 343 -10.80 -21.79 -57.74
C ARG A 343 -10.61 -20.56 -56.86
N ALA A 344 -11.64 -19.75 -56.71
CA ALA A 344 -11.62 -18.64 -55.76
C ALA A 344 -11.60 -19.19 -54.34
N LEU A 345 -10.79 -18.59 -53.47
CA LEU A 345 -10.60 -18.97 -52.07
C LEU A 345 -10.61 -17.72 -51.20
N ASP A 346 -11.55 -17.63 -50.27
CA ASP A 346 -11.52 -16.60 -49.24
C ASP A 346 -10.76 -17.10 -48.00
N VAL A 347 -9.90 -16.25 -47.44
CA VAL A 347 -9.11 -16.54 -46.24
C VAL A 347 -9.45 -15.54 -45.16
N PHE A 348 -9.98 -16.03 -44.05
CA PHE A 348 -10.36 -15.23 -42.89
C PHE A 348 -9.25 -15.23 -41.84
N ALA A 349 -9.23 -14.20 -40.99
CA ALA A 349 -8.34 -14.11 -39.86
C ALA A 349 -9.13 -14.16 -38.54
N SER A 350 -8.62 -14.90 -37.57
CA SER A 350 -9.08 -14.89 -36.17
C SER A 350 -7.98 -14.32 -35.28
N GLY A 351 -8.28 -13.22 -34.59
CA GLY A 351 -7.37 -12.58 -33.64
C GLY A 351 -7.30 -13.33 -32.31
N THR A 352 -6.27 -13.05 -31.53
CA THR A 352 -6.05 -13.68 -30.21
C THR A 352 -6.04 -12.62 -29.12
N ASN A 353 -6.77 -12.86 -28.03
CA ASN A 353 -6.71 -11.95 -26.88
C ASN A 353 -5.33 -12.03 -26.22
N ARG A 354 -4.84 -10.89 -25.71
CA ARG A 354 -3.54 -10.81 -25.03
C ARG A 354 -3.54 -9.82 -23.87
N VAL A 355 -2.57 -9.97 -22.97
CA VAL A 355 -2.29 -8.98 -21.93
C VAL A 355 -1.45 -7.86 -22.55
N TYR A 356 -1.69 -6.63 -22.12
CA TYR A 356 -0.91 -5.46 -22.53
C TYR A 356 0.60 -5.68 -22.39
N ASP A 357 1.38 -5.38 -23.42
CA ASP A 357 2.85 -5.52 -23.46
C ASP A 357 3.56 -4.32 -24.10
N GLY A 358 2.84 -3.22 -24.36
CA GLY A 358 3.34 -2.01 -25.01
C GLY A 358 3.42 -2.05 -26.53
N GLY A 359 3.20 -3.19 -27.18
CA GLY A 359 3.21 -3.33 -28.64
C GLY A 359 1.84 -3.21 -29.31
N THR A 360 1.85 -3.13 -30.64
CA THR A 360 0.63 -3.25 -31.47
C THR A 360 0.53 -4.60 -32.18
N SER A 361 1.57 -5.43 -32.16
CA SER A 361 1.56 -6.72 -32.87
C SER A 361 0.55 -7.68 -32.24
N ASP A 362 -0.15 -8.44 -33.08
CA ASP A 362 -0.98 -9.56 -32.66
C ASP A 362 -0.54 -10.86 -33.35
N ALA A 363 -0.97 -11.99 -32.80
CA ALA A 363 -0.92 -13.29 -33.45
C ALA A 363 -2.32 -13.64 -33.97
N VAL A 364 -2.45 -13.87 -35.27
CA VAL A 364 -3.69 -14.29 -35.90
C VAL A 364 -3.59 -15.72 -36.44
N THR A 365 -4.72 -16.43 -36.42
CA THR A 365 -4.88 -17.69 -37.13
C THR A 365 -5.61 -17.44 -38.44
N LEU A 366 -5.06 -17.90 -39.56
CA LEU A 366 -5.72 -17.84 -40.86
C LEU A 366 -6.54 -19.10 -41.10
N ILE A 367 -7.78 -18.93 -41.55
CA ILE A 367 -8.75 -20.02 -41.77
C ILE A 367 -9.36 -19.83 -43.17
N PRO A 368 -9.22 -20.79 -44.09
CA PRO A 368 -9.89 -20.74 -45.38
C PRO A 368 -11.41 -20.91 -45.24
N ASP A 369 -12.17 -20.50 -46.25
CA ASP A 369 -13.56 -20.94 -46.43
C ASP A 369 -13.66 -22.44 -46.79
N ASP A 370 -14.87 -22.92 -47.07
CA ASP A 370 -15.14 -24.32 -47.46
C ASP A 370 -14.85 -24.63 -48.94
N SER A 371 -14.22 -23.70 -49.67
CA SER A 371 -13.87 -23.88 -51.08
C SER A 371 -12.59 -24.71 -51.29
N VAL A 372 -11.86 -25.07 -50.22
CA VAL A 372 -10.70 -25.95 -50.34
C VAL A 372 -11.15 -27.37 -50.74
N VAL A 373 -10.59 -27.88 -51.83
CA VAL A 373 -10.82 -29.26 -52.28
C VAL A 373 -10.16 -30.23 -51.30
N SER A 374 -10.90 -31.25 -50.88
CA SER A 374 -10.43 -32.25 -49.92
C SER A 374 -9.13 -32.92 -50.38
N GLY A 375 -8.12 -32.92 -49.53
CA GLY A 375 -6.81 -33.54 -49.78
C GLY A 375 -5.76 -32.60 -50.37
N ASP A 376 -6.13 -31.38 -50.75
CA ASP A 376 -5.16 -30.38 -51.21
C ASP A 376 -4.30 -29.84 -50.07
N GLN A 377 -3.02 -29.59 -50.37
CA GLN A 377 -2.03 -29.12 -49.41
C GLN A 377 -1.71 -27.63 -49.63
N LEU A 378 -2.30 -26.82 -48.75
CA LEU A 378 -2.18 -25.36 -48.71
C LEU A 378 -1.54 -24.91 -47.39
N THR A 379 -0.66 -23.92 -47.46
CA THR A 379 -0.05 -23.24 -46.32
C THR A 379 -0.36 -21.76 -46.39
N TYR A 380 -0.93 -21.23 -45.31
CA TYR A 380 -1.36 -19.84 -45.20
C TYR A 380 -0.34 -19.05 -44.41
N SER A 381 0.04 -17.88 -44.91
CA SER A 381 0.94 -16.96 -44.20
C SER A 381 0.46 -15.52 -44.35
N TYR A 382 0.93 -14.65 -43.47
CA TYR A 382 0.69 -13.21 -43.51
C TYR A 382 1.98 -12.46 -43.21
N GLY A 383 2.06 -11.19 -43.64
CA GLY A 383 3.22 -10.34 -43.38
C GLY A 383 3.18 -9.70 -42.00
N ALA A 384 2.03 -9.10 -41.63
CA ALA A 384 1.85 -8.47 -40.33
C ALA A 384 0.39 -8.49 -39.88
N ALA A 385 0.18 -8.59 -38.56
CA ALA A 385 -1.10 -8.41 -37.90
C ALA A 385 -0.92 -7.42 -36.75
N ASN A 386 -1.64 -6.30 -36.79
CA ASN A 386 -1.49 -5.23 -35.79
C ASN A 386 -2.84 -4.70 -35.31
N PHE A 387 -2.95 -4.46 -34.00
CA PHE A 387 -3.95 -3.57 -33.42
C PHE A 387 -3.75 -2.14 -33.90
N LEU A 388 -4.83 -1.35 -33.93
CA LEU A 388 -4.76 0.08 -34.26
C LEU A 388 -3.87 0.89 -33.30
N ASN A 389 -3.88 0.53 -32.02
CA ASN A 389 -3.00 1.10 -31.00
C ASN A 389 -2.73 0.06 -29.90
N LYS A 390 -1.73 0.35 -29.06
CA LYS A 390 -1.27 -0.55 -27.98
C LYS A 390 -2.23 -0.65 -26.79
N ASP A 391 -3.17 0.30 -26.66
CA ASP A 391 -3.92 0.49 -25.42
C ASP A 391 -4.94 -0.63 -25.16
N VAL A 392 -5.21 -0.89 -23.88
CA VAL A 392 -6.21 -1.84 -23.41
C VAL A 392 -7.59 -1.53 -23.98
N GLY A 393 -8.32 -2.58 -24.34
CA GLY A 393 -9.67 -2.46 -24.89
C GLY A 393 -10.20 -3.79 -25.41
N THR A 394 -11.53 -3.91 -25.42
CA THR A 394 -12.26 -5.05 -25.97
C THR A 394 -12.64 -4.80 -27.42
N GLY A 395 -12.74 -5.87 -28.23
CA GLY A 395 -13.20 -5.78 -29.63
C GLY A 395 -12.30 -4.90 -30.51
N LYS A 396 -11.02 -4.77 -30.18
CA LYS A 396 -10.09 -3.93 -30.94
C LYS A 396 -9.85 -4.56 -32.30
N THR A 397 -9.93 -3.75 -33.35
CA THR A 397 -9.62 -4.18 -34.71
C THR A 397 -8.14 -4.55 -34.83
N VAL A 398 -7.89 -5.73 -35.40
CA VAL A 398 -6.58 -6.21 -35.83
C VAL A 398 -6.58 -6.22 -37.35
N SER A 399 -5.67 -5.44 -37.96
CA SER A 399 -5.47 -5.38 -39.40
C SER A 399 -4.40 -6.37 -39.82
N VAL A 400 -4.77 -7.32 -40.67
CA VAL A 400 -3.89 -8.36 -41.21
C VAL A 400 -3.56 -8.02 -42.66
N THR A 401 -2.28 -8.03 -43.01
CA THR A 401 -1.80 -7.66 -44.34
C THR A 401 -0.79 -8.68 -44.87
N GLY A 402 -0.69 -8.77 -46.19
CA GLY A 402 0.24 -9.68 -46.86
C GLY A 402 -0.18 -11.15 -46.77
N ILE A 403 -1.49 -11.43 -46.72
CA ILE A 403 -1.99 -12.81 -46.78
C ILE A 403 -1.53 -13.44 -48.10
N SER A 404 -0.88 -14.59 -48.00
CA SER A 404 -0.39 -15.33 -49.15
C SER A 404 -0.53 -16.84 -48.97
N LEU A 405 -0.64 -17.52 -50.11
CA LEU A 405 -0.83 -18.97 -50.20
C LEU A 405 0.42 -19.62 -50.76
N SER A 406 0.85 -20.71 -50.13
CA SER A 406 1.96 -21.56 -50.59
C SER A 406 1.59 -23.03 -50.39
N GLY A 407 2.45 -23.95 -50.84
CA GLY A 407 2.16 -25.38 -50.87
C GLY A 407 2.01 -25.90 -52.31
N VAL A 408 1.92 -27.22 -52.44
CA VAL A 408 1.97 -27.90 -53.74
C VAL A 408 0.72 -27.61 -54.59
N ASP A 409 -0.43 -27.37 -53.97
CA ASP A 409 -1.69 -27.09 -54.68
C ASP A 409 -2.03 -25.59 -54.73
N ALA A 410 -1.20 -24.70 -54.17
CA ALA A 410 -1.51 -23.27 -54.05
C ALA A 410 -1.76 -22.57 -55.38
N SER A 411 -1.07 -22.99 -56.45
CA SER A 411 -1.25 -22.42 -57.79
C SER A 411 -2.64 -22.68 -58.39
N ASN A 412 -3.39 -23.62 -57.83
CA ASN A 412 -4.75 -23.97 -58.24
C ASN A 412 -5.82 -23.05 -57.65
N TYR A 413 -5.47 -22.20 -56.68
CA TYR A 413 -6.37 -21.29 -55.99
C TYR A 413 -5.99 -19.84 -56.23
N ALA A 414 -7.00 -18.97 -56.24
CA ALA A 414 -6.82 -17.52 -56.25
C ALA A 414 -7.43 -16.94 -54.98
N ILE A 415 -6.62 -16.28 -54.17
CA ILE A 415 -7.11 -15.57 -52.98
C ILE A 415 -7.72 -14.22 -53.38
N GLY A 416 -8.95 -13.96 -52.93
CA GLY A 416 -9.71 -12.75 -53.31
C GLY A 416 -9.15 -11.45 -52.70
N SER A 417 -8.47 -11.55 -51.55
CA SER A 417 -7.87 -10.43 -50.83
C SER A 417 -6.55 -10.85 -50.17
N THR A 418 -5.58 -9.94 -50.17
CA THR A 418 -4.30 -10.10 -49.44
C THR A 418 -4.33 -9.42 -48.06
N SER A 419 -5.51 -9.00 -47.63
CA SER A 419 -5.76 -8.38 -46.32
C SER A 419 -7.04 -8.89 -45.68
N ALA A 420 -7.06 -8.94 -44.36
CA ALA A 420 -8.25 -9.27 -43.57
C ALA A 420 -8.30 -8.39 -42.32
N THR A 421 -9.49 -8.29 -41.71
CA THR A 421 -9.66 -7.65 -40.41
C THR A 421 -10.32 -8.62 -39.45
N THR A 422 -9.88 -8.60 -38.21
CA THR A 422 -10.46 -9.39 -37.12
C THR A 422 -10.53 -8.55 -35.86
N GLN A 423 -11.08 -9.10 -34.78
CA GLN A 423 -11.14 -8.40 -33.49
C GLN A 423 -10.49 -9.25 -32.40
N ALA A 424 -9.80 -8.59 -31.49
CA ALA A 424 -9.23 -9.20 -30.29
C ALA A 424 -9.26 -8.20 -29.12
N THR A 425 -9.06 -8.71 -27.91
CA THR A 425 -9.02 -7.90 -26.68
C THR A 425 -7.59 -7.78 -26.18
N ILE A 426 -7.18 -6.56 -25.84
CA ILE A 426 -6.00 -6.32 -25.00
C ILE A 426 -6.51 -6.11 -23.59
N THR A 427 -6.18 -7.02 -22.65
CA THR A 427 -6.53 -6.88 -21.23
C THR A 427 -5.44 -6.13 -20.47
N ALA A 428 -5.82 -5.39 -19.43
CA ALA A 428 -4.87 -4.67 -18.59
C ALA A 428 -3.84 -5.59 -17.95
N ARG A 429 -2.59 -5.11 -17.88
CA ARG A 429 -1.50 -5.82 -17.21
C ARG A 429 -1.64 -5.64 -15.68
N PRO A 430 -1.69 -6.70 -14.88
CA PRO A 430 -1.63 -6.59 -13.42
C PRO A 430 -0.37 -5.84 -12.98
N LEU A 431 -0.50 -4.94 -12.02
CA LEU A 431 0.59 -4.13 -11.49
C LEU A 431 0.51 -4.09 -9.97
N SER A 432 1.58 -4.55 -9.32
CA SER A 432 1.77 -4.39 -7.88
C SER A 432 2.56 -3.11 -7.59
N VAL A 433 2.12 -2.33 -6.60
CA VAL A 433 2.79 -1.11 -6.13
C VAL A 433 3.08 -1.25 -4.64
N PHE A 434 4.35 -1.11 -4.28
CA PHE A 434 4.85 -1.21 -2.91
C PHE A 434 5.00 0.16 -2.28
N ALA A 435 4.83 0.22 -0.96
CA ALA A 435 5.02 1.45 -0.19
C ALA A 435 6.25 1.36 0.71
N TYR A 436 7.00 2.46 0.79
CA TYR A 436 8.15 2.63 1.67
C TYR A 436 7.93 3.86 2.55
N ALA A 437 7.87 3.66 3.86
CA ALA A 437 7.64 4.72 4.81
C ALA A 437 8.96 5.29 5.34
N SER A 438 8.99 6.60 5.59
CA SER A 438 10.17 7.27 6.16
C SER A 438 10.12 7.32 7.69
N ASN A 439 11.28 7.14 8.32
CA ASN A 439 11.47 7.35 9.75
C ASN A 439 11.23 8.82 10.11
N ARG A 440 10.84 9.08 11.36
CA ARG A 440 10.63 10.46 11.85
C ARG A 440 10.87 10.59 13.35
N VAL A 441 11.13 11.83 13.78
CA VAL A 441 11.09 12.20 15.19
C VAL A 441 9.64 12.41 15.61
N TYR A 442 9.32 12.05 16.85
CA TYR A 442 8.00 12.24 17.44
C TYR A 442 7.52 13.71 17.33
N ASN A 443 6.27 13.89 16.90
CA ASN A 443 5.62 15.21 16.77
C ASN A 443 4.11 15.20 17.12
N GLY A 444 3.62 14.13 17.75
CA GLY A 444 2.21 13.98 18.14
C GLY A 444 1.23 13.49 17.06
N ALA A 445 1.61 13.45 15.78
CA ALA A 445 0.73 12.94 14.71
C ALA A 445 0.90 11.43 14.47
N SER A 446 -0.13 10.76 13.94
CA SER A 446 0.00 9.40 13.39
C SER A 446 0.32 9.39 11.90
N THR A 447 0.36 10.55 11.24
CA THR A 447 0.65 10.65 9.80
C THR A 447 2.09 10.27 9.48
N ALA A 448 2.27 9.51 8.40
CA ALA A 448 3.56 9.13 7.84
C ALA A 448 3.75 9.72 6.45
N LEU A 449 4.99 9.72 5.98
CA LEU A 449 5.31 9.95 4.58
C LEU A 449 5.68 8.60 3.94
N ALA A 450 4.99 8.26 2.86
CA ALA A 450 5.27 7.07 2.07
C ALA A 450 5.70 7.44 0.65
N THR A 451 6.62 6.65 0.10
CA THR A 451 6.98 6.64 -1.33
C THR A 451 6.44 5.36 -1.94
N LEU A 452 5.82 5.48 -3.12
CA LEU A 452 5.29 4.34 -3.87
C LEU A 452 6.26 3.93 -4.97
N ILE A 453 6.51 2.64 -5.11
CA ILE A 453 7.39 2.07 -6.14
C ILE A 453 6.67 0.87 -6.76
N PRO A 454 6.48 0.83 -8.10
CA PRO A 454 5.90 -0.32 -8.79
C PRO A 454 6.86 -1.52 -8.77
N ASP A 455 6.34 -2.71 -9.06
CA ASP A 455 7.15 -3.87 -9.44
C ASP A 455 7.77 -3.70 -10.84
N ASP A 456 8.42 -4.75 -11.34
CA ASP A 456 9.04 -4.80 -12.67
C ASP A 456 8.04 -5.10 -13.81
N SER A 457 6.73 -5.14 -13.54
CA SER A 457 5.69 -5.37 -14.55
C SER A 457 5.46 -4.16 -15.45
N VAL A 458 5.97 -2.98 -15.09
CA VAL A 458 5.89 -1.76 -15.91
C VAL A 458 6.66 -1.95 -17.21
N VAL A 459 5.96 -1.76 -18.33
CA VAL A 459 6.55 -1.81 -19.67
C VAL A 459 7.40 -0.57 -19.91
N GLY A 460 8.63 -0.77 -20.40
CA GLY A 460 9.58 0.32 -20.64
C GLY A 460 9.04 1.37 -21.62
N GLY A 461 9.07 2.63 -21.21
CA GLY A 461 8.59 3.78 -21.99
C GLY A 461 7.18 4.25 -21.63
N ASP A 462 6.43 3.49 -20.84
CA ASP A 462 5.11 3.92 -20.36
C ASP A 462 5.21 5.00 -19.28
N VAL A 463 4.24 5.92 -19.28
CA VAL A 463 4.16 7.05 -18.38
C VAL A 463 3.08 6.80 -17.32
N LEU A 464 3.54 6.43 -16.13
CA LEU A 464 2.72 6.19 -14.94
C LEU A 464 3.08 7.17 -13.82
N SER A 465 2.07 7.56 -13.03
CA SER A 465 2.22 8.28 -11.77
C SER A 465 1.51 7.54 -10.66
N TYR A 466 2.06 7.59 -9.45
CA TYR A 466 1.54 6.87 -8.29
C TYR A 466 1.15 7.86 -7.20
N SER A 467 -0.07 7.75 -6.69
CA SER A 467 -0.54 8.55 -5.55
C SER A 467 -1.24 7.67 -4.53
N TYR A 468 -1.35 8.17 -3.29
CA TYR A 468 -2.11 7.56 -2.21
C TYR A 468 -2.96 8.62 -1.51
N GLY A 469 -4.05 8.19 -0.87
CA GLY A 469 -4.93 9.07 -0.09
C GLY A 469 -4.39 9.36 1.31
N ALA A 470 -3.91 8.33 2.01
CA ALA A 470 -3.34 8.49 3.35
C ALA A 470 -2.29 7.43 3.68
N ALA A 471 -1.31 7.81 4.49
CA ALA A 471 -0.32 6.93 5.10
C ALA A 471 -0.24 7.23 6.61
N ASN A 472 -0.55 6.25 7.46
CA ASN A 472 -0.59 6.45 8.91
C ASN A 472 0.07 5.30 9.67
N PHE A 473 0.82 5.63 10.72
CA PHE A 473 1.15 4.71 11.79
C PHE A 473 -0.12 4.29 12.55
N LEU A 474 -0.11 3.12 13.16
CA LEU A 474 -1.19 2.65 14.05
C LEU A 474 -1.47 3.61 15.21
N ASP A 475 -0.42 4.24 15.72
CA ASP A 475 -0.48 5.21 16.81
C ASP A 475 0.69 6.20 16.69
N LYS A 476 0.59 7.33 17.41
CA LYS A 476 1.60 8.40 17.39
C LYS A 476 2.88 8.07 18.15
N ASN A 477 2.91 7.01 18.97
CA ASN A 477 3.95 6.79 19.96
C ASN A 477 5.23 6.25 19.35
N VAL A 478 6.36 6.58 19.99
CA VAL A 478 7.70 6.11 19.66
C VAL A 478 7.74 4.58 19.55
N GLY A 479 8.50 4.10 18.58
CA GLY A 479 8.68 2.67 18.35
C GLY A 479 9.52 2.38 17.12
N VAL A 480 10.10 1.18 17.08
CA VAL A 480 10.92 0.68 15.97
C VAL A 480 10.05 -0.24 15.09
N GLY A 481 10.20 -0.15 13.77
CA GLY A 481 9.53 -1.01 12.80
C GLY A 481 8.00 -0.87 12.81
N LYS A 482 7.47 0.28 13.25
CA LYS A 482 6.03 0.50 13.32
C LYS A 482 5.40 0.36 11.94
N THR A 483 4.31 -0.38 11.87
CA THR A 483 3.52 -0.52 10.65
C THR A 483 2.91 0.81 10.25
N VAL A 484 3.04 1.13 8.97
CA VAL A 484 2.39 2.24 8.28
C VAL A 484 1.40 1.67 7.28
N ASN A 485 0.12 1.98 7.48
CA ASN A 485 -0.95 1.59 6.58
C ASN A 485 -1.13 2.67 5.52
N VAL A 486 -0.91 2.30 4.25
CA VAL A 486 -1.09 3.16 3.09
C VAL A 486 -2.39 2.76 2.38
N THR A 487 -3.26 3.73 2.14
CA THR A 487 -4.60 3.52 1.58
C THR A 487 -4.90 4.48 0.44
N GLY A 488 -5.77 4.06 -0.46
CA GLY A 488 -6.18 4.87 -1.61
C GLY A 488 -5.07 4.97 -2.66
N ILE A 489 -4.27 3.91 -2.85
CA ILE A 489 -3.29 3.85 -3.93
C ILE A 489 -4.04 3.90 -5.27
N SER A 490 -3.60 4.77 -6.16
CA SER A 490 -4.16 4.94 -7.50
C SER A 490 -3.08 5.16 -8.55
N LEU A 491 -3.34 4.66 -9.75
CA LEU A 491 -2.52 4.89 -10.93
C LEU A 491 -3.03 6.12 -11.69
N GLY A 492 -2.10 6.94 -12.16
CA GLY A 492 -2.35 8.05 -13.09
C GLY A 492 -1.28 8.08 -14.18
N GLY A 493 -1.31 9.08 -15.05
CA GLY A 493 -0.46 9.15 -16.23
C GLY A 493 -1.16 8.66 -17.49
N ALA A 494 -0.54 8.89 -18.65
CA ALA A 494 -1.15 8.63 -19.96
C ALA A 494 -1.43 7.14 -20.18
N ASP A 495 -0.60 6.26 -19.62
CA ASP A 495 -0.68 4.81 -19.83
C ASP A 495 -1.37 4.08 -18.67
N ALA A 496 -1.93 4.78 -17.67
CA ALA A 496 -2.54 4.16 -16.49
C ALA A 496 -3.69 3.20 -16.83
N GLY A 497 -4.47 3.51 -17.86
CA GLY A 497 -5.56 2.64 -18.34
C GLY A 497 -5.10 1.29 -18.87
N ASN A 498 -3.79 1.13 -19.11
CA ASN A 498 -3.20 -0.11 -19.61
C ASN A 498 -2.83 -1.11 -18.50
N TYR A 499 -2.97 -0.70 -17.23
CA TYR A 499 -2.62 -1.49 -16.06
C TYR A 499 -3.82 -1.65 -15.11
N SER A 500 -3.87 -2.80 -14.44
CA SER A 500 -4.81 -3.06 -13.35
C SER A 500 -4.01 -3.09 -12.06
N LEU A 501 -4.30 -2.17 -11.14
CA LEU A 501 -3.66 -2.16 -9.83
C LEU A 501 -4.14 -3.36 -9.00
N ASP A 502 -3.21 -4.18 -8.50
CA ASP A 502 -3.54 -5.39 -7.73
C ASP A 502 -4.20 -5.07 -6.38
N SER A 503 -3.78 -3.98 -5.75
CA SER A 503 -4.32 -3.53 -4.46
C SER A 503 -4.28 -2.00 -4.34
N SER A 504 -5.36 -1.41 -3.85
CA SER A 504 -5.44 0.02 -3.49
C SER A 504 -4.88 0.32 -2.09
N THR A 505 -4.23 -0.67 -1.46
CA THR A 505 -3.63 -0.57 -0.13
C THR A 505 -2.26 -1.25 -0.07
N ALA A 506 -1.38 -0.74 0.78
CA ALA A 506 -0.07 -1.35 1.04
C ALA A 506 0.33 -1.14 2.51
N THR A 507 1.23 -1.99 2.99
CA THR A 507 1.84 -1.86 4.32
C THR A 507 3.32 -1.56 4.18
N ALA A 508 3.81 -0.59 4.94
CA ALA A 508 5.22 -0.26 5.06
C ALA A 508 5.64 -0.26 6.53
N HIS A 509 6.94 -0.10 6.81
CA HIS A 509 7.45 0.01 8.16
C HIS A 509 8.38 1.22 8.30
N ALA A 510 8.27 1.92 9.43
CA ALA A 510 9.16 3.03 9.77
C ALA A 510 9.30 3.18 11.29
N ASN A 511 10.36 3.84 11.73
CA ASN A 511 10.63 4.16 13.12
C ASN A 511 10.06 5.54 13.47
N ILE A 512 9.47 5.66 14.66
CA ILE A 512 9.27 6.95 15.34
C ILE A 512 10.30 7.02 16.46
N THR A 513 11.27 7.94 16.38
CA THR A 513 12.29 8.14 17.41
C THR A 513 11.84 9.16 18.45
N PRO A 514 12.29 9.06 19.72
CA PRO A 514 11.95 10.03 20.74
C PRO A 514 12.33 11.45 20.34
N ARG A 515 11.51 12.41 20.77
CA ARG A 515 11.88 13.83 20.72
C ARG A 515 12.75 14.16 21.93
N THR A 516 13.88 14.83 21.71
CA THR A 516 14.73 15.31 22.81
C THR A 516 14.02 16.42 23.58
N LEU A 517 14.09 16.37 24.91
CA LEU A 517 13.44 17.33 25.82
C LEU A 517 14.44 17.84 26.84
N ALA A 518 14.59 19.16 26.93
CA ALA A 518 15.31 19.81 28.02
C ALA A 518 14.36 20.02 29.22
N VAL A 519 14.85 19.74 30.43
CA VAL A 519 14.10 19.97 31.68
C VAL A 519 14.92 20.86 32.59
N PHE A 520 14.32 21.96 33.02
CA PHE A 520 14.92 22.94 33.91
C PHE A 520 14.45 22.74 35.35
N ALA A 521 15.32 23.11 36.28
CA ALA A 521 15.10 23.03 37.71
C ALA A 521 14.97 24.44 38.29
N ASN A 522 13.95 24.68 39.12
CA ASN A 522 13.80 25.89 39.92
C ASN A 522 13.90 25.53 41.40
N GLY A 523 14.93 26.07 42.07
CA GLY A 523 15.16 25.83 43.49
C GLY A 523 14.23 26.67 44.36
N SER A 524 14.04 26.25 45.61
CA SER A 524 13.16 26.94 46.56
C SER A 524 13.95 27.64 47.67
N ASN A 525 13.71 28.94 47.84
CA ASN A 525 14.29 29.69 48.94
C ASN A 525 13.80 29.13 50.29
N ARG A 526 14.70 29.02 51.27
CA ARG A 526 14.37 28.48 52.59
C ARG A 526 15.09 29.17 53.74
N VAL A 527 14.60 28.97 54.95
CA VAL A 527 15.30 29.31 56.20
C VAL A 527 16.22 28.16 56.57
N TYR A 528 17.38 28.49 57.13
CA TYR A 528 18.36 27.52 57.60
C TYR A 528 17.77 26.52 58.61
N ASP A 529 17.90 25.23 58.30
CA ASP A 529 17.43 24.12 59.13
C ASP A 529 18.50 23.02 59.33
N GLY A 530 19.71 23.26 58.83
CA GLY A 530 20.82 22.30 58.86
C GLY A 530 20.81 21.24 57.76
N SER A 531 19.82 21.24 56.85
CA SER A 531 19.74 20.30 55.73
C SER A 531 20.37 20.87 54.45
N THR A 532 20.93 19.99 53.61
CA THR A 532 21.32 20.33 52.23
C THR A 532 20.20 20.08 51.22
N VAL A 533 19.11 19.43 51.62
CA VAL A 533 18.02 19.05 50.69
C VAL A 533 17.24 20.28 50.28
N ASP A 534 16.92 20.38 48.98
CA ASP A 534 15.98 21.36 48.45
C ASP A 534 14.75 20.66 47.84
N VAL A 535 13.66 21.41 47.69
CA VAL A 535 12.49 21.01 46.90
C VAL A 535 12.52 21.82 45.60
N THR A 536 12.69 21.11 44.49
CA THR A 536 12.83 21.74 43.18
C THR A 536 11.58 21.52 42.34
N LEU A 537 11.10 22.56 41.68
CA LEU A 537 10.10 22.44 40.62
C LEU A 537 10.80 22.16 39.28
N LEU A 538 10.45 21.05 38.64
CA LEU A 538 10.93 20.72 37.30
C LEU A 538 9.96 21.25 36.23
N THR A 539 10.50 21.93 35.22
CA THR A 539 9.72 22.48 34.10
C THR A 539 10.40 22.12 32.78
N PRO A 540 9.69 21.52 31.81
CA PRO A 540 10.25 21.26 30.49
C PRO A 540 10.42 22.55 29.68
N ASP A 541 11.22 22.48 28.62
CA ASP A 541 11.26 23.50 27.56
C ASP A 541 9.97 23.50 26.69
N ASP A 542 9.98 24.28 25.62
CA ASP A 542 8.87 24.38 24.67
C ASP A 542 8.85 23.26 23.62
N SER A 543 9.74 22.26 23.72
CA SER A 543 9.78 21.12 22.80
C SER A 543 8.62 20.13 23.03
N VAL A 544 7.88 20.27 24.13
CA VAL A 544 6.68 19.48 24.44
C VAL A 544 5.60 19.71 23.38
N VAL A 545 5.14 18.62 22.77
CA VAL A 545 4.04 18.65 21.81
C VAL A 545 2.73 18.97 22.55
N THR A 546 1.96 19.92 22.03
CA THR A 546 0.70 20.35 22.62
C THR A 546 -0.27 19.20 22.83
N GLY A 547 -0.80 19.07 24.05
CA GLY A 547 -1.75 18.03 24.44
C GLY A 547 -1.12 16.76 25.02
N ASP A 548 0.20 16.61 24.95
CA ASP A 548 0.88 15.49 25.62
C ASP A 548 0.90 15.66 27.14
N VAL A 549 0.75 14.55 27.86
CA VAL A 549 0.75 14.49 29.32
C VAL A 549 2.06 13.90 29.81
N LEU A 550 2.89 14.75 30.40
CA LEU A 550 4.19 14.42 30.98
C LEU A 550 4.19 14.63 32.50
N SER A 551 4.94 13.82 33.21
CA SER A 551 5.28 14.04 34.63
C SER A 551 6.78 13.97 34.82
N PHE A 552 7.33 14.78 35.72
CA PHE A 552 8.77 14.78 36.00
C PHE A 552 9.03 14.39 37.44
N SER A 553 10.06 13.57 37.65
CA SER A 553 10.56 13.25 38.99
C SER A 553 12.08 13.31 38.99
N TYR A 554 12.68 13.36 40.18
CA TYR A 554 14.12 13.36 40.37
C TYR A 554 14.49 12.49 41.59
N ALA A 555 15.72 11.99 41.62
CA ALA A 555 16.21 11.18 42.74
C ALA A 555 16.69 12.04 43.90
N SER A 556 17.36 13.17 43.62
CA SER A 556 17.78 14.12 44.65
C SER A 556 17.94 15.55 44.12
N ALA A 557 17.74 16.53 45.01
CA ALA A 557 18.03 17.94 44.79
C ALA A 557 18.69 18.48 46.06
N ASN A 558 19.96 18.90 45.97
CA ASN A 558 20.73 19.34 47.13
C ASN A 558 21.56 20.59 46.85
N PHE A 559 21.62 21.48 47.83
CA PHE A 559 22.68 22.47 47.95
C PHE A 559 24.03 21.79 48.16
N LEU A 560 25.12 22.47 47.77
CA LEU A 560 26.48 21.97 48.02
C LEU A 560 26.81 21.87 49.51
N ASP A 561 26.25 22.76 50.32
CA ASP A 561 26.43 22.85 51.76
C ASP A 561 25.18 23.46 52.42
N LYS A 562 25.04 23.23 53.73
CA LYS A 562 23.89 23.68 54.52
C LYS A 562 23.88 25.19 54.83
N ASN A 563 24.96 25.90 54.58
CA ASN A 563 25.15 27.25 55.12
C ASN A 563 24.34 28.31 54.36
N VAL A 564 23.95 29.36 55.09
CA VAL A 564 23.29 30.56 54.56
C VAL A 564 24.04 31.14 53.38
N GLY A 565 23.30 31.60 52.37
CA GLY A 565 23.86 32.25 51.19
C GLY A 565 22.79 32.55 50.15
N ILE A 566 23.08 33.52 49.29
CA ILE A 566 22.22 33.92 48.17
C ILE A 566 22.59 33.18 46.89
N GLY A 567 21.60 32.82 46.07
CA GLY A 567 21.76 32.20 44.77
C GLY A 567 22.57 30.90 44.78
N LYS A 568 22.55 30.17 45.90
CA LYS A 568 23.29 28.92 46.07
C LYS A 568 22.83 27.91 45.02
N THR A 569 23.79 27.21 44.45
CA THR A 569 23.52 26.17 43.46
C THR A 569 22.84 24.97 44.11
N VAL A 570 21.78 24.50 43.49
CA VAL A 570 21.09 23.24 43.82
C VAL A 570 21.38 22.27 42.68
N ASN A 571 22.03 21.15 43.02
CA ASN A 571 22.33 20.07 42.08
C ASN A 571 21.18 19.07 42.07
N VAL A 572 20.50 18.95 40.93
CA VAL A 572 19.39 18.02 40.73
C VAL A 572 19.90 16.83 39.91
N SER A 573 19.62 15.62 40.38
CA SER A 573 20.08 14.39 39.72
C SER A 573 19.00 13.32 39.68
N GLY A 574 19.11 12.44 38.67
CA GLY A 574 18.17 11.36 38.44
C GLY A 574 16.82 11.83 37.90
N ILE A 575 16.82 12.87 37.06
CA ILE A 575 15.61 13.35 36.39
C ILE A 575 15.07 12.24 35.50
N SER A 576 13.76 12.00 35.57
CA SER A 576 13.05 11.04 34.72
C SER A 576 11.74 11.63 34.19
N ILE A 577 11.33 11.16 33.01
CA ILE A 577 10.06 11.52 32.38
C ILE A 577 9.09 10.36 32.59
N GLY A 578 7.89 10.68 33.07
CA GLY A 578 6.73 9.79 33.15
C GLY A 578 5.51 10.42 32.47
N GLY A 579 4.32 9.94 32.82
CA GLY A 579 3.07 10.31 32.16
C GLY A 579 2.75 9.39 30.97
N SER A 580 1.53 9.49 30.44
CA SER A 580 1.07 8.63 29.32
C SER A 580 1.90 8.82 28.05
N ASP A 581 2.48 10.00 27.87
CA ASP A 581 3.26 10.35 26.69
C ASP A 581 4.77 10.39 26.96
N GLY A 582 5.21 10.06 28.18
CA GLY A 582 6.61 10.15 28.60
C GLY A 582 7.56 9.29 27.77
N GLY A 583 7.11 8.12 27.32
CA GLY A 583 7.89 7.24 26.44
C GLY A 583 8.17 7.80 25.04
N ASN A 584 7.53 8.93 24.68
CA ASN A 584 7.73 9.61 23.40
C ASN A 584 8.88 10.62 23.41
N TYR A 585 9.48 10.86 24.58
CA TYR A 585 10.55 11.83 24.78
C TYR A 585 11.80 11.17 25.33
N ALA A 586 12.95 11.75 25.02
CA ALA A 586 14.22 11.43 25.65
C ALA A 586 14.74 12.68 26.34
N LEU A 587 15.22 12.55 27.58
CA LEU A 587 15.88 13.66 28.26
C LEU A 587 17.17 14.01 27.55
N GLU A 588 17.41 15.31 27.37
CA GLU A 588 18.73 15.81 26.99
C GLU A 588 19.77 15.51 28.08
N SER A 589 19.38 15.67 29.35
CA SER A 589 20.20 15.35 30.52
C SER A 589 19.34 14.84 31.68
N ALA A 590 19.88 13.88 32.43
CA ALA A 590 19.28 13.38 33.68
C ALA A 590 19.67 14.23 34.91
N THR A 591 20.33 15.37 34.70
CA THR A 591 20.75 16.33 35.72
C THR A 591 20.39 17.75 35.32
N ALA A 592 20.13 18.60 36.32
CA ALA A 592 19.88 20.03 36.14
C ALA A 592 20.48 20.84 37.28
N LEU A 593 20.69 22.13 37.04
CA LEU A 593 21.12 23.09 38.06
C LEU A 593 20.00 24.08 38.34
N ALA A 594 19.76 24.34 39.62
CA ALA A 594 18.86 25.36 40.13
C ALA A 594 19.63 26.37 40.99
N ARG A 595 18.98 27.49 41.32
CA ARG A 595 19.47 28.45 42.31
C ARG A 595 18.40 28.75 43.34
N ALA A 596 18.79 28.84 44.60
CA ALA A 596 17.94 29.24 45.71
C ALA A 596 18.75 29.87 46.84
N ASP A 597 18.09 30.67 47.67
CA ASP A 597 18.66 31.30 48.85
C ASP A 597 18.42 30.44 50.10
N ILE A 598 19.44 30.31 50.94
CA ILE A 598 19.27 29.88 52.34
C ILE A 598 19.42 31.13 53.21
N THR A 599 18.36 31.49 53.93
CA THR A 599 18.30 32.67 54.82
C THR A 599 18.57 32.29 56.28
N PRO A 600 19.16 33.18 57.10
CA PRO A 600 19.47 32.87 58.48
C PRO A 600 18.24 32.52 59.32
N ARG A 601 18.38 31.54 60.21
CA ARG A 601 17.38 31.23 61.24
C ARG A 601 17.54 32.18 62.44
N MET A 602 16.46 32.55 63.12
CA MET A 602 16.58 33.23 64.42
C MET A 602 16.96 32.22 65.51
N LEU A 603 18.11 32.45 66.17
CA LEU A 603 18.55 31.77 67.39
C LEU A 603 18.04 32.53 68.60
N ASN A 604 17.24 31.87 69.41
CA ASN A 604 16.71 32.42 70.65
C ASN A 604 17.62 32.04 71.81
N VAL A 605 18.41 33.00 72.27
CA VAL A 605 19.26 32.87 73.46
C VAL A 605 18.46 33.30 74.70
N SER A 606 18.41 32.41 75.69
CA SER A 606 17.79 32.58 76.99
C SER A 606 18.84 32.61 78.10
N ALA A 607 18.51 33.23 79.23
CA ALA A 607 19.40 33.33 80.39
C ALA A 607 18.71 32.81 81.65
N SER A 608 19.49 32.19 82.54
CA SER A 608 19.06 31.79 83.88
C SER A 608 19.96 32.46 84.92
N GLY A 609 19.37 33.22 85.84
CA GLY A 609 20.10 33.94 86.88
C GLY A 609 20.46 33.07 88.07
N ALA A 610 21.66 33.25 88.62
CA ALA A 610 22.09 32.60 89.85
C ALA A 610 21.81 33.49 91.07
N ASN A 611 21.20 32.89 92.10
CA ASN A 611 21.00 33.53 93.39
C ASN A 611 22.33 33.84 94.08
N ARG A 612 22.40 34.93 94.84
CA ARG A 612 23.62 35.33 95.56
C ARG A 612 23.32 35.98 96.91
N VAL A 613 24.32 36.02 97.79
CA VAL A 613 24.27 36.81 99.03
C VAL A 613 24.68 38.26 98.73
N TYR A 614 24.07 39.22 99.42
CA TYR A 614 24.36 40.63 99.29
C TYR A 614 25.85 40.95 99.52
N ASP A 615 26.46 41.63 98.54
CA ASP A 615 27.87 42.03 98.54
C ASP A 615 28.10 43.50 98.15
N GLY A 616 27.02 44.27 97.95
CA GLY A 616 27.07 45.68 97.53
C GLY A 616 27.16 45.93 96.02
N SER A 617 27.31 44.89 95.18
CA SER A 617 27.36 45.01 93.72
C SER A 617 25.99 44.85 93.04
N ARG A 618 25.89 45.25 91.77
CA ARG A 618 24.78 44.94 90.88
C ARG A 618 25.07 43.78 89.93
N ASN A 619 26.29 43.23 89.93
CA ASN A 619 26.67 42.18 89.01
C ASN A 619 25.89 40.88 89.31
N ALA A 620 25.37 40.25 88.27
CA ALA A 620 24.73 38.95 88.32
C ALA A 620 25.59 37.92 87.60
N ALA A 621 25.51 36.66 88.04
CA ALA A 621 26.00 35.53 87.26
C ALA A 621 24.80 34.89 86.55
N VAL A 622 24.96 34.60 85.26
CA VAL A 622 23.93 33.94 84.44
C VAL A 622 24.50 32.73 83.73
N ALA A 623 23.65 31.76 83.44
CA ALA A 623 23.95 30.70 82.48
C ALA A 623 23.05 30.88 81.24
N LEU A 624 23.67 30.88 80.06
CA LEU A 624 22.99 31.04 78.78
C LEU A 624 22.64 29.68 78.17
N ALA A 625 21.50 29.63 77.48
CA ALA A 625 21.06 28.49 76.68
C ALA A 625 20.39 28.98 75.40
N ASP A 626 20.35 28.15 74.36
CA ASP A 626 19.81 28.53 73.04
C ASP A 626 19.12 27.34 72.34
N ASP A 627 18.41 27.63 71.24
CA ASP A 627 17.59 26.68 70.48
C ASP A 627 18.22 26.23 69.15
N ARG A 628 19.56 26.19 69.06
CA ARG A 628 20.29 25.84 67.85
C ARG A 628 19.83 24.53 67.21
N VAL A 629 19.98 24.44 65.89
CA VAL A 629 19.86 23.19 65.14
C VAL A 629 20.90 22.19 65.69
N ALA A 630 20.45 20.96 65.97
CA ALA A 630 21.29 19.94 66.55
C ALA A 630 22.51 19.62 65.66
N GLY A 631 23.69 19.57 66.27
CA GLY A 631 24.97 19.35 65.56
C GLY A 631 25.71 20.63 65.18
N ASP A 632 25.08 21.81 65.30
CA ASP A 632 25.75 23.07 65.01
C ASP A 632 26.74 23.50 66.10
N ALA A 633 27.91 23.97 65.66
CA ALA A 633 28.99 24.43 66.51
C ALA A 633 28.88 25.93 66.76
N LEU A 634 28.21 26.29 67.87
CA LEU A 634 28.07 27.66 68.37
C LEU A 634 28.63 27.80 69.79
N SER A 635 29.21 28.97 70.08
CA SER A 635 29.57 29.46 71.40
C SER A 635 28.76 30.72 71.68
N VAL A 636 28.12 30.80 72.84
CA VAL A 636 27.25 31.92 73.23
C VAL A 636 27.77 32.53 74.51
N SER A 637 27.91 33.86 74.53
CA SER A 637 28.42 34.64 75.66
C SER A 637 27.68 35.96 75.79
N ASP A 638 27.66 36.55 76.98
CA ASP A 638 27.18 37.91 77.23
C ASP A 638 28.34 38.86 77.57
N GLU A 639 28.11 40.16 77.40
CA GLU A 639 29.05 41.21 77.84
C GLU A 639 28.82 41.54 79.32
N ALA A 640 27.57 41.60 79.76
CA ALA A 640 27.21 41.89 81.13
C ALA A 640 25.82 41.35 81.51
N ALA A 641 25.71 40.88 82.75
CA ALA A 641 24.46 40.60 83.43
C ALA A 641 24.38 41.40 84.74
N THR A 642 23.30 42.17 84.92
CA THR A 642 23.16 43.04 86.10
C THR A 642 21.76 43.04 86.69
N PHE A 643 21.68 43.08 88.01
CA PHE A 643 20.45 43.38 88.75
C PHE A 643 20.05 44.84 88.55
N ILE A 644 18.75 45.12 88.68
CA ILE A 644 18.23 46.50 88.63
C ILE A 644 18.81 47.39 89.76
N ASP A 645 19.10 46.81 90.92
CA ASP A 645 19.74 47.47 92.06
C ASP A 645 20.51 46.43 92.91
N LYS A 646 21.32 46.90 93.86
CA LYS A 646 22.15 46.03 94.72
C LYS A 646 21.40 45.35 95.86
N ASN A 647 20.17 45.78 96.15
CA ASN A 647 19.47 45.46 97.38
C ASN A 647 18.85 44.06 97.38
N VAL A 648 18.72 43.48 98.57
CA VAL A 648 18.08 42.19 98.83
C VAL A 648 16.66 42.16 98.27
N GLY A 649 16.28 41.00 97.73
CA GLY A 649 14.95 40.78 97.18
C GLY A 649 14.85 39.43 96.48
N THR A 650 13.63 38.93 96.33
CA THR A 650 13.34 37.71 95.57
C THR A 650 12.97 38.04 94.13
N ALA A 651 13.27 37.12 93.21
CA ALA A 651 12.99 37.20 91.78
C ALA A 651 13.39 38.56 91.16
N LYS A 652 14.52 39.13 91.59
CA LYS A 652 14.98 40.42 91.07
C LYS A 652 15.35 40.28 89.61
N ALA A 653 14.86 41.21 88.80
CA ALA A 653 15.16 41.26 87.38
C ALA A 653 16.67 41.42 87.15
N VAL A 654 17.20 40.55 86.29
CA VAL A 654 18.56 40.58 85.76
C VAL A 654 18.46 40.87 84.27
N ASN A 655 19.09 41.96 83.85
CA ASN A 655 19.19 42.32 82.44
C ASN A 655 20.54 41.83 81.90
N VAL A 656 20.50 41.03 80.84
CA VAL A 656 21.66 40.49 80.13
C VAL A 656 21.80 41.22 78.80
N THR A 657 22.96 41.81 78.56
CA THR A 657 23.23 42.64 77.37
C THR A 657 24.48 42.20 76.65
N GLY A 658 24.55 42.48 75.35
CA GLY A 658 25.71 42.16 74.53
C GLY A 658 25.85 40.67 74.29
N ILE A 659 24.74 39.95 74.12
CA ILE A 659 24.79 38.53 73.72
C ILE A 659 25.47 38.43 72.37
N GLN A 660 26.52 37.61 72.29
CA GLN A 660 27.31 37.32 71.11
C GLN A 660 27.26 35.83 70.81
N VAL A 661 27.20 35.50 69.52
CA VAL A 661 27.25 34.12 69.01
C VAL A 661 28.46 33.99 68.08
N ALA A 662 29.34 33.04 68.39
CA ALA A 662 30.53 32.72 67.61
C ALA A 662 30.57 31.22 67.26
N GLY A 663 31.47 30.83 66.36
CA GLY A 663 31.62 29.45 65.89
C GLY A 663 31.45 29.32 64.38
N THR A 664 31.68 28.12 63.84
CA THR A 664 31.65 27.87 62.40
C THR A 664 30.26 27.98 61.80
N ASP A 665 29.22 27.78 62.60
CA ASP A 665 27.82 27.84 62.15
C ASP A 665 27.13 29.17 62.52
N ALA A 666 27.83 30.12 63.16
CA ALA A 666 27.22 31.35 63.66
C ALA A 666 26.60 32.22 62.56
N ALA A 667 27.21 32.24 61.37
CA ALA A 667 26.69 32.97 60.21
C ALA A 667 25.34 32.42 59.69
N ASN A 668 24.94 31.22 60.11
CA ASN A 668 23.65 30.63 59.75
C ASN A 668 22.49 31.17 60.58
N TYR A 669 22.77 32.02 61.57
CA TYR A 669 21.77 32.55 62.49
C TYR A 669 21.77 34.08 62.57
N THR A 670 20.59 34.62 62.84
CA THR A 670 20.43 35.89 63.56
C THR A 670 20.16 35.57 65.02
N HIS A 671 20.43 36.48 65.96
CA HIS A 671 20.21 36.22 67.39
C HIS A 671 19.72 37.46 68.12
N ASN A 672 19.04 37.28 69.26
CA ASN A 672 18.75 38.37 70.18
C ASN A 672 20.04 38.83 70.88
N THR A 673 20.24 40.14 71.00
CA THR A 673 21.43 40.74 71.62
C THR A 673 21.27 40.98 73.14
N SER A 674 20.10 40.66 73.69
CA SER A 674 19.77 40.81 75.10
C SER A 674 18.77 39.74 75.54
N ALA A 675 18.82 39.39 76.83
CA ALA A 675 17.86 38.50 77.48
C ALA A 675 17.55 39.04 78.89
N THR A 676 16.41 38.61 79.45
CA THR A 676 16.04 38.93 80.83
C THR A 676 15.82 37.66 81.62
N THR A 677 16.22 37.67 82.88
CA THR A 677 15.97 36.57 83.81
C THR A 677 15.76 37.13 85.21
N THR A 678 15.55 36.26 86.20
CA THR A 678 15.38 36.66 87.59
C THR A 678 16.28 35.84 88.50
N ALA A 679 16.80 36.46 89.55
CA ALA A 679 17.54 35.78 90.62
C ALA A 679 17.30 36.48 91.96
N ASP A 680 17.52 35.78 93.06
CA ASP A 680 17.40 36.32 94.40
C ASP A 680 18.72 36.93 94.86
N ILE A 681 18.65 38.09 95.53
CA ILE A 681 19.72 38.60 96.39
C ILE A 681 19.29 38.34 97.82
N MET A 682 19.99 37.42 98.50
CA MET A 682 19.75 37.06 99.90
C MET A 682 20.48 38.02 100.84
N ALA A 683 19.86 38.33 101.97
CA ALA A 683 20.46 39.21 102.97
C ALA A 683 21.73 38.63 103.60
N ARG A 684 22.72 39.50 103.81
CA ARG A 684 23.99 39.14 104.42
C ARG A 684 23.86 39.14 105.95
N ALA A 685 24.47 38.18 106.63
CA ALA A 685 24.51 38.20 108.09
C ALA A 685 25.33 39.40 108.62
N LEU A 686 24.73 40.19 109.50
CA LEU A 686 25.37 41.31 110.20
C LEU A 686 25.72 40.90 111.63
N THR A 687 27.01 40.87 111.89
CA THR A 687 27.60 40.58 113.20
C THR A 687 27.95 41.89 113.87
N VAL A 688 27.35 42.16 115.04
CA VAL A 688 27.60 43.37 115.83
C VAL A 688 28.45 43.04 117.05
N SER A 689 29.40 43.92 117.35
CA SER A 689 30.25 43.90 118.54
C SER A 689 30.09 45.19 119.32
N ALA A 690 30.31 45.15 120.64
CA ALA A 690 30.14 46.29 121.54
C ALA A 690 31.36 46.50 122.44
N SER A 691 31.76 47.76 122.63
CA SER A 691 32.81 48.18 123.56
C SER A 691 32.24 49.13 124.60
N GLY A 692 32.40 48.82 125.90
CA GLY A 692 31.85 49.60 126.99
C GLY A 692 32.63 50.90 127.26
N VAL A 693 31.94 51.96 127.66
CA VAL A 693 32.54 53.26 127.97
C VAL A 693 32.73 53.43 129.48
N ASN A 694 33.96 53.71 129.90
CA ASN A 694 34.29 54.00 131.31
C ASN A 694 33.64 55.31 131.76
N ARG A 695 33.25 55.41 133.03
CA ARG A 695 32.66 56.64 133.60
C ARG A 695 33.01 56.86 135.06
N ILE A 696 32.82 58.07 135.55
CA ILE A 696 32.89 58.41 136.98
C ILE A 696 31.52 58.15 137.62
N TYR A 697 31.52 57.70 138.87
CA TYR A 697 30.29 57.45 139.63
C TYR A 697 29.38 58.70 139.71
N ASP A 698 28.13 58.53 139.29
CA ASP A 698 27.09 59.58 139.23
C ASP A 698 25.76 59.17 139.88
N GLY A 699 25.70 57.99 140.53
CA GLY A 699 24.52 57.47 141.20
C GLY A 699 23.56 56.63 140.32
N GLY A 700 23.78 56.52 139.01
CA GLY A 700 22.94 55.74 138.08
C GLY A 700 23.52 54.37 137.63
N THR A 701 22.72 53.59 136.89
CA THR A 701 23.17 52.36 136.18
C THR A 701 23.35 52.54 134.67
N GLY A 702 22.99 53.71 134.14
CA GLY A 702 23.13 54.04 132.72
C GLY A 702 24.57 53.93 132.25
N SER A 703 24.77 53.36 131.06
CA SER A 703 26.07 53.24 130.42
C SER A 703 25.97 53.66 128.95
N SER A 704 27.11 53.66 128.27
CA SER A 704 27.18 53.81 126.82
C SER A 704 28.09 52.71 126.27
N ALA A 705 27.76 52.25 125.07
CA ALA A 705 28.57 51.28 124.35
C ALA A 705 28.82 51.79 122.92
N ILE A 706 30.03 51.62 122.43
CA ILE A 706 30.39 51.86 121.03
C ILE A 706 30.10 50.57 120.26
N LEU A 707 29.25 50.64 119.25
CA LEU A 707 28.90 49.50 118.39
C LEU A 707 29.74 49.50 117.12
N ALA A 708 30.19 48.31 116.70
CA ALA A 708 30.88 48.08 115.45
C ALA A 708 30.32 46.82 114.77
N ASP A 709 30.47 46.71 113.44
CA ASP A 709 29.90 45.62 112.65
C ASP A 709 30.75 45.25 111.41
N ASN A 710 30.28 44.27 110.64
CA ASN A 710 30.92 43.72 109.43
C ASN A 710 30.20 44.09 108.13
N ARG A 711 29.52 45.25 108.07
CA ARG A 711 28.86 45.72 106.85
C ARG A 711 29.82 45.78 105.66
N VAL A 712 29.25 45.68 104.46
CA VAL A 712 29.91 46.04 103.20
C VAL A 712 30.31 47.51 103.24
N GLU A 713 31.53 47.80 102.83
CA GLU A 713 32.07 49.15 102.83
C GLU A 713 31.23 50.10 101.95
N GLY A 714 30.95 51.30 102.46
CA GLY A 714 30.10 52.30 101.78
C GLY A 714 28.60 52.20 102.09
N ASP A 715 28.13 51.14 102.78
CA ASP A 715 26.71 51.01 103.14
C ASP A 715 26.28 51.96 104.27
N LEU A 716 25.10 52.57 104.08
CA LEU A 716 24.46 53.46 105.02
C LEU A 716 23.60 52.68 106.03
N LEU A 717 24.26 52.30 107.12
CA LEU A 717 23.70 51.54 108.23
C LEU A 717 23.98 52.25 109.57
N THR A 718 22.98 52.36 110.43
CA THR A 718 23.10 52.95 111.78
C THR A 718 22.70 51.90 112.80
N LEU A 719 23.55 51.71 113.81
CA LEU A 719 23.30 50.80 114.92
C LEU A 719 22.94 51.60 116.17
N THR A 720 21.87 51.18 116.84
CA THR A 720 21.47 51.69 118.15
C THR A 720 21.32 50.54 119.13
N GLY A 721 21.59 50.78 120.40
CA GLY A 721 21.41 49.80 121.46
C GLY A 721 21.42 50.46 122.84
N ASN A 722 20.82 49.79 123.82
CA ASN A 722 20.74 50.27 125.19
C ASN A 722 21.83 49.60 126.04
N ALA A 723 22.71 50.40 126.63
CA ALA A 723 23.82 49.93 127.47
C ALA A 723 23.57 50.27 128.94
N SER A 724 23.70 49.29 129.83
CA SER A 724 23.58 49.50 131.28
C SER A 724 24.52 48.61 132.07
N PHE A 725 25.04 49.14 133.17
CA PHE A 725 25.68 48.33 134.20
C PHE A 725 24.63 47.53 134.99
N ALA A 726 25.04 46.42 135.60
CA ALA A 726 24.16 45.65 136.48
C ALA A 726 23.79 46.42 137.78
N ASP A 727 24.68 47.29 138.26
CA ASP A 727 24.50 48.10 139.46
C ASP A 727 25.28 49.42 139.37
N LYS A 728 24.98 50.37 140.26
CA LYS A 728 25.54 51.73 140.25
C LYS A 728 26.97 51.84 140.80
N ASN A 729 27.49 50.82 141.48
CA ASN A 729 28.66 50.94 142.34
C ASN A 729 29.97 51.01 141.55
N ALA A 730 30.94 51.77 142.07
CA ALA A 730 32.28 51.86 141.52
C ALA A 730 32.98 50.49 141.45
N GLY A 731 33.76 50.26 140.39
CA GLY A 731 34.46 49.00 140.14
C GLY A 731 35.12 48.94 138.77
N VAL A 732 36.12 48.06 138.63
CA VAL A 732 36.85 47.81 137.38
C VAL A 732 36.23 46.61 136.65
N GLY A 733 36.15 46.67 135.32
CA GLY A 733 35.71 45.58 134.46
C GLY A 733 34.24 45.17 134.64
N LYS A 734 33.38 46.10 135.10
CA LYS A 734 31.96 45.80 135.34
C LYS A 734 31.27 45.44 134.03
N ILE A 735 30.40 44.43 134.08
CA ILE A 735 29.63 44.00 132.93
C ILE A 735 28.64 45.09 132.53
N VAL A 736 28.69 45.47 131.26
CA VAL A 736 27.70 46.28 130.57
C VAL A 736 26.90 45.35 129.68
N ARG A 737 25.59 45.25 129.93
CA ARG A 737 24.67 44.55 129.02
C ARG A 737 24.24 45.53 127.94
N VAL A 738 24.37 45.09 126.68
CA VAL A 738 23.89 45.84 125.52
C VAL A 738 22.73 45.06 124.92
N SER A 739 21.56 45.68 124.95
CA SER A 739 20.29 45.06 124.54
C SER A 739 19.56 45.95 123.54
N ASN A 740 18.54 45.40 122.88
CA ASN A 740 17.77 46.09 121.84
C ASN A 740 18.66 46.65 120.73
N ILE A 741 19.66 45.87 120.30
CA ILE A 741 20.46 46.23 119.12
C ILE A 741 19.52 46.21 117.93
N SER A 742 19.43 47.35 117.25
CA SER A 742 18.66 47.49 116.01
C SER A 742 19.51 48.17 114.95
N ALA A 743 19.33 47.74 113.71
CA ALA A 743 19.94 48.33 112.54
C ALA A 743 18.90 49.14 111.75
N SER A 744 19.24 50.36 111.37
CA SER A 744 18.41 51.26 110.57
C SER A 744 19.24 51.95 109.49
N GLY A 745 18.61 52.65 108.55
CA GLY A 745 19.29 53.27 107.40
C GLY A 745 18.90 52.63 106.08
N ALA A 746 19.34 53.24 104.97
CA ALA A 746 18.92 52.86 103.62
C ALA A 746 19.32 51.42 103.25
N ASP A 747 20.44 50.93 103.80
CA ASP A 747 20.97 49.60 103.49
C ASP A 747 20.64 48.54 104.56
N ALA A 748 19.89 48.90 105.62
CA ALA A 748 19.62 47.98 106.73
C ALA A 748 18.86 46.70 106.31
N ALA A 749 17.95 46.82 105.35
CA ALA A 749 17.20 45.68 104.80
C ALA A 749 18.09 44.68 104.04
N ASN A 750 19.33 45.05 103.70
CA ASN A 750 20.27 44.17 103.02
C ASN A 750 20.96 43.18 103.97
N TYR A 751 20.71 43.31 105.27
CA TYR A 751 21.33 42.53 106.31
C TYR A 751 20.31 41.79 107.18
N VAL A 752 20.73 40.65 107.70
CA VAL A 752 20.06 39.96 108.81
C VAL A 752 20.91 40.15 110.05
N LEU A 753 20.39 40.89 111.03
CA LEU A 753 21.06 41.10 112.31
C LEU A 753 21.04 39.81 113.16
N GLY A 754 22.21 39.34 113.61
CA GLY A 754 22.32 38.26 114.59
C GLY A 754 21.76 38.64 115.96
N ALA A 755 21.43 37.66 116.83
CA ALA A 755 20.69 37.87 118.09
C ALA A 755 21.12 39.12 118.89
N GLY A 756 20.16 40.01 119.18
CA GLY A 756 20.35 41.39 119.67
C GLY A 756 20.74 41.56 121.14
N LEU A 757 21.51 40.62 121.71
CA LEU A 757 22.07 40.72 123.05
C LEU A 757 23.57 40.48 123.01
N THR A 758 24.36 41.47 123.44
CA THR A 758 25.80 41.31 123.63
C THR A 758 26.23 41.88 124.98
N THR A 759 27.37 41.44 125.49
CA THR A 759 27.96 41.93 126.73
C THR A 759 29.33 42.52 126.45
N THR A 760 29.66 43.56 127.20
CA THR A 760 30.98 44.18 127.19
C THR A 760 31.36 44.58 128.61
N THR A 761 32.54 45.14 128.83
CA THR A 761 33.00 45.58 130.16
C THR A 761 33.41 47.05 130.13
N ALA A 762 33.18 47.74 131.25
CA ALA A 762 33.63 49.11 131.49
C ALA A 762 33.84 49.36 132.98
N ASN A 763 34.59 50.40 133.31
CA ASN A 763 34.89 50.80 134.68
C ASN A 763 33.92 51.90 135.15
N ILE A 764 33.51 51.83 136.42
CA ILE A 764 32.93 52.97 137.15
C ILE A 764 33.98 53.44 138.16
N THR A 765 34.59 54.59 137.94
CA THR A 765 35.62 55.17 138.83
C THR A 765 34.94 55.90 140.02
N PRO A 766 35.41 55.73 141.27
CA PRO A 766 34.87 56.46 142.41
C PRO A 766 34.91 57.99 142.21
N ARG A 767 33.87 58.69 142.67
CA ARG A 767 33.78 60.16 142.60
C ARG A 767 34.61 60.82 143.70
N ALA A 768 35.31 61.90 143.40
CA ALA A 768 36.05 62.67 144.40
C ALA A 768 35.10 63.30 145.43
N LEU A 769 35.35 63.07 146.72
CA LEU A 769 34.61 63.67 147.84
C LEU A 769 35.52 64.60 148.65
N THR A 770 35.10 65.84 148.82
CA THR A 770 35.80 66.85 149.63
C THR A 770 34.93 67.24 150.81
N VAL A 771 35.52 67.29 152.00
CA VAL A 771 34.83 67.60 153.26
C VAL A 771 35.31 68.92 153.82
N GLY A 772 34.40 69.88 154.04
CA GLY A 772 34.66 71.13 154.77
C GLY A 772 34.21 71.04 156.22
N ALA A 773 34.75 71.90 157.08
CA ALA A 773 34.37 72.00 158.49
C ALA A 773 34.04 73.46 158.87
N THR A 774 33.03 73.65 159.72
CA THR A 774 32.65 74.96 160.27
C THR A 774 32.80 74.95 161.78
N GLY A 775 33.60 75.86 162.33
CA GLY A 775 33.86 75.99 163.77
C GLY A 775 32.71 76.60 164.54
N ILE A 776 32.51 76.16 165.77
CA ILE A 776 31.47 76.66 166.69
C ILE A 776 32.12 77.48 167.81
N ASP A 777 31.67 78.74 167.99
CA ASP A 777 32.09 79.63 169.07
C ASP A 777 31.72 79.08 170.46
N ARG A 778 32.57 79.29 171.46
CA ARG A 778 32.33 78.83 172.84
C ARG A 778 32.80 79.80 173.93
N GLN A 779 32.36 79.58 175.16
CA GLN A 779 32.86 80.31 176.33
C GLN A 779 34.19 79.74 176.82
N PHE A 780 34.98 80.57 177.49
CA PHE A 780 36.26 80.19 178.10
C PHE A 780 36.07 79.15 179.22
N ASP A 781 36.64 77.96 179.02
CA ASP A 781 36.59 76.83 179.97
C ASP A 781 38.00 76.28 180.33
N GLY A 782 39.05 76.97 179.88
CA GLY A 782 40.44 76.57 180.09
C GLY A 782 40.95 75.44 179.19
N THR A 783 40.15 74.90 178.27
CA THR A 783 40.56 73.83 177.34
C THR A 783 40.88 74.37 175.94
N THR A 784 41.46 73.54 175.05
CA THR A 784 41.65 73.85 173.63
C THR A 784 40.67 73.11 172.71
N ALA A 785 39.74 72.31 173.24
CA ALA A 785 38.80 71.56 172.41
C ALA A 785 37.88 72.50 171.61
N ALA A 786 37.57 72.14 170.37
CA ALA A 786 36.63 72.86 169.51
C ALA A 786 35.55 71.89 169.02
N LEU A 787 34.36 72.42 168.73
CA LEU A 787 33.30 71.67 168.06
C LEU A 787 33.19 72.18 166.63
N VAL A 788 32.97 71.25 165.69
CA VAL A 788 32.80 71.55 164.27
C VAL A 788 31.60 70.83 163.70
N VAL A 789 31.03 71.38 162.64
CA VAL A 789 30.07 70.69 161.77
C VAL A 789 30.77 70.40 160.44
N LEU A 790 30.75 69.13 160.02
CA LEU A 790 31.29 68.69 158.73
C LEU A 790 30.22 68.76 157.63
N ALA A 791 30.62 69.18 156.44
CA ALA A 791 29.79 69.14 155.24
C ALA A 791 30.63 68.66 154.03
N ASP A 792 30.01 68.01 153.05
CA ASP A 792 30.70 67.48 151.87
C ASP A 792 29.96 67.77 150.56
N ASN A 793 30.54 67.33 149.43
CA ASN A 793 30.00 67.47 148.08
C ASN A 793 29.41 66.16 147.51
N ARG A 794 28.89 65.25 148.37
CA ARG A 794 28.28 63.99 147.92
C ARG A 794 27.11 64.22 146.97
N ILE A 795 26.78 63.21 146.17
CA ILE A 795 25.52 63.17 145.42
C ILE A 795 24.37 63.04 146.42
N ALA A 796 23.39 63.94 146.31
CA ALA A 796 22.24 63.95 147.19
C ALA A 796 21.48 62.62 147.13
N GLY A 797 21.19 62.03 148.30
CA GLY A 797 20.55 60.72 148.43
C GLY A 797 21.52 59.56 148.69
N ASP A 798 22.84 59.74 148.49
CA ASP A 798 23.83 58.72 148.85
C ASP A 798 24.06 58.65 150.36
N ALA A 799 24.18 57.42 150.86
CA ALA A 799 24.38 57.12 152.27
C ALA A 799 25.88 57.15 152.61
N LEU A 800 26.34 58.34 153.01
CA LEU A 800 27.64 58.58 153.64
C LEU A 800 27.49 59.08 155.09
N THR A 801 28.42 58.71 155.95
CA THR A 801 28.58 59.29 157.29
C THR A 801 29.96 59.93 157.35
N LEU A 802 30.01 61.19 157.80
CA LEU A 802 31.26 61.92 158.05
C LEU A 802 31.57 61.86 159.55
N ALA A 803 32.83 61.62 159.91
CA ALA A 803 33.31 61.79 161.27
C ALA A 803 34.71 62.41 161.23
N ASP A 804 35.01 63.29 162.19
CA ASP A 804 36.37 63.75 162.47
C ASP A 804 36.97 62.98 163.65
N GLY A 805 38.31 62.97 163.72
CA GLY A 805 39.07 62.42 164.83
C GLY A 805 39.35 63.43 165.94
N GLY A 806 38.84 64.66 165.82
CA GLY A 806 38.99 65.75 166.78
C GLY A 806 39.19 67.11 166.11
N ALA A 807 38.64 68.15 166.76
CA ALA A 807 38.84 69.55 166.41
C ALA A 807 39.37 70.34 167.63
N SER A 808 40.33 71.23 167.42
CA SER A 808 40.93 72.03 168.50
C SER A 808 41.35 73.43 168.08
N PHE A 809 41.25 74.37 169.02
CA PHE A 809 41.86 75.70 168.97
C PHE A 809 43.36 75.62 169.21
N ALA A 810 44.11 76.58 168.66
CA ALA A 810 45.57 76.65 168.87
C ALA A 810 45.99 76.89 170.34
N ASN A 811 45.20 77.61 171.13
CA ASN A 811 45.40 77.81 172.57
C ASN A 811 44.06 78.04 173.29
N ALA A 812 44.05 78.06 174.63
CA ALA A 812 42.83 78.19 175.43
C ALA A 812 42.38 79.64 175.66
N ASP A 813 43.21 80.64 175.34
CA ASP A 813 42.99 82.04 175.70
C ASP A 813 41.69 82.62 175.09
N VAL A 814 41.06 83.56 175.77
CA VAL A 814 39.92 84.30 175.20
C VAL A 814 40.38 85.03 173.93
N GLY A 815 39.62 84.90 172.84
CA GLY A 815 39.88 85.60 171.57
C GLY A 815 38.81 85.28 170.52
N SER A 816 38.54 86.24 169.64
CA SER A 816 37.62 86.09 168.50
C SER A 816 38.29 85.44 167.28
N ASN A 817 37.57 84.63 166.50
CA ASN A 817 38.03 84.00 165.25
C ASN A 817 39.36 83.25 165.36
N LYS A 818 39.52 82.51 166.44
CA LYS A 818 40.67 81.64 166.64
C LYS A 818 40.63 80.47 165.65
N PRO A 819 41.77 80.12 165.04
CA PRO A 819 41.85 78.99 164.13
C PRO A 819 41.55 77.69 164.87
N VAL A 820 40.72 76.87 164.23
CA VAL A 820 40.36 75.51 164.62
C VAL A 820 40.87 74.54 163.56
N THR A 821 41.71 73.61 163.98
CA THR A 821 42.19 72.53 163.10
C THR A 821 41.37 71.28 163.34
N VAL A 822 40.84 70.69 162.27
CA VAL A 822 40.09 69.44 162.27
C VAL A 822 40.95 68.37 161.63
N MET A 823 41.17 67.26 162.33
CA MET A 823 41.99 66.15 161.84
C MET A 823 41.21 64.83 161.86
N GLY A 824 41.66 63.88 161.05
CA GLY A 824 41.09 62.53 161.05
C GLY A 824 39.71 62.42 160.42
N ILE A 825 39.40 63.27 159.44
CA ILE A 825 38.14 63.16 158.67
C ILE A 825 38.13 61.81 157.95
N ASN A 826 37.08 61.02 158.17
CA ASN A 826 36.85 59.75 157.48
C ASN A 826 35.40 59.64 156.97
N ILE A 827 35.18 58.72 156.03
CA ILE A 827 33.88 58.43 155.45
C ILE A 827 33.51 56.96 155.61
N ALA A 828 32.26 56.70 155.97
CA ALA A 828 31.67 55.37 156.05
C ALA A 828 30.26 55.37 155.44
N GLY A 829 29.63 54.20 155.31
CA GLY A 829 28.30 54.03 154.74
C GLY A 829 28.28 53.14 153.49
N SER A 830 27.08 52.73 153.05
CA SER A 830 26.93 51.80 151.93
C SER A 830 27.43 52.35 150.60
N ASP A 831 27.48 53.67 150.44
CA ASP A 831 27.97 54.34 149.24
C ASP A 831 29.42 54.82 149.37
N ALA A 832 30.09 54.60 150.51
CA ALA A 832 31.46 55.11 150.74
C ALA A 832 32.46 54.61 149.69
N ALA A 833 32.34 53.37 149.23
CA ALA A 833 33.19 52.80 148.18
C ALA A 833 33.01 53.46 146.80
N ASN A 834 31.92 54.21 146.60
CA ASN A 834 31.65 54.96 145.39
C ASN A 834 32.33 56.33 145.39
N TYR A 835 32.96 56.72 146.50
CA TYR A 835 33.67 57.97 146.67
C TYR A 835 35.14 57.75 147.00
N SER A 836 35.97 58.72 146.60
CA SER A 836 37.36 58.83 147.01
C SER A 836 37.52 60.09 147.85
N LEU A 837 37.72 59.94 149.16
CA LEU A 837 37.93 61.05 150.09
C LEU A 837 39.23 61.81 149.72
N GLN A 838 39.10 63.09 149.42
CA GLN A 838 40.20 63.93 148.95
C GLN A 838 40.99 64.60 150.08
N ASN A 839 40.38 64.80 151.24
CA ASN A 839 41.04 65.45 152.39
C ASN A 839 40.65 64.79 153.71
N SER A 840 41.66 64.48 154.52
CA SER A 840 41.52 63.90 155.88
C SER A 840 41.68 64.95 156.99
N SER A 841 41.80 66.22 156.62
CA SER A 841 41.84 67.36 157.53
C SER A 841 41.10 68.56 156.94
N ALA A 842 40.59 69.43 157.80
CA ALA A 842 39.98 70.70 157.45
C ALA A 842 40.42 71.77 158.45
N SER A 843 40.37 73.04 158.05
CA SER A 843 40.61 74.16 158.95
C SER A 843 39.41 75.09 158.93
N THR A 844 39.11 75.68 160.08
CA THR A 844 38.00 76.62 160.26
C THR A 844 38.37 77.60 161.36
N SER A 845 37.47 78.49 161.76
CA SER A 845 37.70 79.43 162.85
C SER A 845 36.46 79.55 163.73
N ALA A 846 36.68 79.77 165.03
CA ALA A 846 35.64 80.03 166.02
C ALA A 846 36.21 80.90 167.16
N SER A 847 35.38 81.45 168.03
CA SER A 847 35.77 82.36 169.11
C SER A 847 35.72 81.68 170.48
N ILE A 848 36.64 82.06 171.40
CA ILE A 848 36.57 81.75 172.83
C ILE A 848 36.28 83.06 173.59
N LEU A 849 35.18 83.16 174.35
CA LEU A 849 34.67 84.42 174.95
C LEU A 849 34.87 84.51 176.49
N ALA A 850 35.14 85.71 177.04
CA ALA A 850 35.44 85.97 178.48
C ALA A 850 34.22 85.93 179.43
N ALA A 851 34.46 85.57 180.70
CA ALA A 851 33.43 85.35 181.73
C ALA A 851 32.68 86.65 182.11
N GLY A 852 31.35 86.63 182.03
CA GLY A 852 30.47 87.73 182.48
C GLY A 852 29.82 88.56 181.38
N VAL A 853 30.16 88.35 180.10
CA VAL A 853 29.46 88.95 178.95
C VAL A 853 28.64 87.85 178.26
N GLN A 854 27.31 87.99 178.22
CA GLN A 854 26.47 87.13 177.38
C GLN A 854 26.83 87.36 175.90
N PRO A 855 27.16 86.30 175.13
CA PRO A 855 27.42 86.43 173.72
C PRO A 855 26.16 86.89 172.98
N THR A 856 26.21 88.06 172.35
CA THR A 856 25.21 88.44 171.34
C THR A 856 25.51 87.67 170.06
N GLN A 857 24.52 86.88 169.66
CA GLN A 857 24.46 86.01 168.49
C GLN A 857 24.88 86.74 167.19
N VAL A 858 25.68 86.10 166.34
CA VAL A 858 25.83 86.53 164.94
C VAL A 858 24.72 85.88 164.11
N PRO A 859 23.83 86.68 163.46
CA PRO A 859 22.91 86.16 162.46
C PRO A 859 23.66 85.99 161.13
N GLN A 860 23.45 84.88 160.44
CA GLN A 860 23.88 84.76 159.05
C GLN A 860 22.68 84.45 158.14
N LEU A 861 22.48 85.40 157.23
CA LEU A 861 21.41 85.58 156.26
C LEU A 861 21.39 84.52 155.14
N PRO A 862 20.25 84.39 154.42
CA PRO A 862 19.97 83.29 153.50
C PRO A 862 20.68 83.45 152.15
N VAL A 863 20.94 82.32 151.49
CA VAL A 863 21.35 82.29 150.09
C VAL A 863 20.39 81.40 149.31
N THR A 864 19.57 82.04 148.49
CA THR A 864 18.81 81.45 147.37
C THR A 864 19.59 81.64 146.05
N VAL A 865 19.03 81.04 144.96
CA VAL A 865 19.15 81.35 143.51
C VAL A 865 19.97 80.28 142.74
N PRO A 866 19.61 79.84 141.49
CA PRO A 866 18.30 79.65 140.81
C PRO A 866 18.20 78.52 139.71
N VAL A 867 16.96 78.23 139.22
CA VAL A 867 16.47 78.13 137.80
C VAL A 867 17.01 77.05 136.80
N VAL A 868 16.20 76.03 136.37
CA VAL A 868 15.40 75.85 135.07
C VAL A 868 16.17 75.07 133.96
N PRO A 869 15.61 74.45 132.87
CA PRO A 869 14.23 74.19 132.37
C PRO A 869 13.86 72.72 131.96
N ALA A 870 12.58 72.59 131.52
CA ALA A 870 11.87 71.58 130.69
C ALA A 870 12.50 71.37 129.25
N PRO A 871 11.92 70.63 128.23
CA PRO A 871 10.53 70.18 128.05
C PRO A 871 10.19 68.88 127.20
N THR A 872 8.89 68.56 127.29
CA THR A 872 7.85 67.91 126.44
C THR A 872 8.05 67.24 125.04
N THR A 873 7.53 66.00 124.96
CA THR A 873 6.49 65.37 124.09
C THR A 873 6.25 65.63 122.58
N ALA A 874 5.93 64.50 121.92
CA ALA A 874 4.81 64.20 120.97
C ALA A 874 4.98 64.42 119.44
N ALA A 875 4.57 63.41 118.66
CA ALA A 875 3.34 63.41 117.84
C ALA A 875 3.23 62.12 116.96
N SER A 876 2.01 61.59 116.84
CA SER A 876 1.58 60.53 115.90
C SER A 876 1.17 61.10 114.54
N PRO A 877 0.95 60.25 113.51
CA PRO A 877 0.00 60.56 112.44
C PRO A 877 -1.11 59.52 112.22
N LEU A 878 -2.22 60.02 111.64
CA LEU A 878 -3.48 59.39 111.24
C LEU A 878 -3.42 58.69 109.86
N THR A 879 -4.37 57.79 109.65
CA THR A 879 -4.60 56.88 108.51
C THR A 879 -5.34 57.52 107.31
N LEU A 880 -5.17 56.94 106.11
CA LEU A 880 -5.91 57.29 104.87
C LEU A 880 -6.77 56.11 104.35
N GLN A 881 -7.87 56.49 103.70
CA GLN A 881 -9.06 55.72 103.28
C GLN A 881 -8.89 54.99 101.92
N ALA A 882 -9.67 53.90 101.72
CA ALA A 882 -9.60 52.94 100.61
C ALA A 882 -10.24 53.39 99.25
N PRO A 883 -9.86 52.78 98.10
CA PRO A 883 -10.43 53.09 96.78
C PRO A 883 -11.66 52.23 96.37
N VAL A 884 -12.46 52.78 95.44
CA VAL A 884 -13.72 52.25 94.86
C VAL A 884 -13.43 51.43 93.58
N ALA A 885 -14.15 50.32 93.37
CA ALA A 885 -13.97 49.41 92.23
C ALA A 885 -14.84 49.78 91.00
N GLY A 886 -14.30 49.65 89.79
CA GLY A 886 -15.09 49.73 88.55
C GLY A 886 -14.32 49.46 87.25
N GLY A 887 -14.59 48.31 86.62
CA GLY A 887 -14.20 47.99 85.24
C GLY A 887 -14.12 46.47 84.99
N ARG A 888 -15.19 45.85 84.46
CA ARG A 888 -15.30 44.41 84.11
C ARG A 888 -15.14 44.20 82.60
N ILE A 889 -14.34 43.21 82.19
CA ILE A 889 -14.29 42.69 80.82
C ILE A 889 -15.32 41.54 80.67
N VAL A 890 -16.02 41.50 79.54
CA VAL A 890 -16.88 40.36 79.14
C VAL A 890 -16.02 39.37 78.37
N ASP A 891 -15.29 38.54 79.10
CA ASP A 891 -15.08 37.14 78.73
C ASP A 891 -15.06 36.33 80.03
N GLY A 892 -15.79 35.23 80.06
CA GLY A 892 -16.00 34.48 81.29
C GLY A 892 -14.69 33.92 81.81
N GLN A 893 -14.30 34.34 83.03
CA GLN A 893 -13.21 33.84 83.88
C GLN A 893 -11.96 34.74 83.98
N ARG A 894 -12.03 35.84 84.77
CA ARG A 894 -10.99 36.39 85.69
C ARG A 894 -11.37 37.82 86.14
N ASP A 895 -11.36 38.08 87.45
CA ASP A 895 -11.54 39.42 88.04
C ASP A 895 -10.18 40.11 88.21
N SER A 896 -9.76 40.92 87.23
CA SER A 896 -8.57 41.79 87.35
C SER A 896 -9.01 43.25 87.20
N ALA A 897 -9.18 43.95 88.32
CA ALA A 897 -9.74 45.30 88.33
C ALA A 897 -8.69 46.36 87.96
N ILE A 898 -8.81 46.98 86.78
CA ILE A 898 -8.14 48.25 86.48
C ILE A 898 -8.59 49.28 87.52
N THR A 899 -7.64 49.93 88.20
CA THR A 899 -7.96 50.91 89.24
C THR A 899 -7.73 52.32 88.71
N VAL A 900 -8.81 53.09 88.56
CA VAL A 900 -8.77 54.51 88.17
C VAL A 900 -8.97 55.36 89.42
N SER A 901 -7.94 56.09 89.83
CA SER A 901 -7.97 56.95 91.01
C SER A 901 -7.79 58.41 90.63
N LEU A 902 -8.72 59.25 91.08
CA LEU A 902 -8.49 60.70 91.07
C LEU A 902 -7.48 61.03 92.17
N VAL A 903 -6.24 61.32 91.78
CA VAL A 903 -5.18 61.69 92.72
C VAL A 903 -5.44 63.11 93.25
N ARG A 904 -5.86 64.02 92.37
CA ARG A 904 -6.36 65.36 92.74
C ARG A 904 -7.21 65.98 91.62
N PRO A 905 -8.28 66.74 91.93
CA PRO A 905 -9.02 67.52 90.94
C PRO A 905 -8.19 68.71 90.42
N SER A 906 -8.54 69.23 89.24
CA SER A 906 -7.89 70.44 88.70
C SER A 906 -8.34 71.69 89.47
N SER A 907 -7.37 72.55 89.82
CA SER A 907 -7.58 73.87 90.45
C SER A 907 -6.77 74.95 89.73
N ASP A 908 -7.02 76.22 90.03
CA ASP A 908 -6.34 77.31 89.34
C ASP A 908 -4.83 77.30 89.68
N GLY A 909 -4.00 77.08 88.67
CA GLY A 909 -2.55 76.99 88.79
C GLY A 909 -1.97 75.58 89.05
N GLN A 910 -2.80 74.54 89.25
CA GLN A 910 -2.32 73.15 89.34
C GLN A 910 -3.11 72.17 88.46
N PRO A 911 -2.42 71.28 87.72
CA PRO A 911 -3.12 70.31 86.90
C PRO A 911 -3.81 69.26 87.76
N GLY A 912 -5.04 68.90 87.37
CA GLY A 912 -5.72 67.74 87.94
C GLY A 912 -4.94 66.48 87.58
N MET A 913 -4.84 65.52 88.49
CA MET A 913 -4.12 64.27 88.25
C MET A 913 -5.03 63.07 88.44
N VAL A 914 -4.99 62.17 87.45
CA VAL A 914 -5.65 60.86 87.48
C VAL A 914 -4.59 59.80 87.33
N SER A 915 -4.60 58.79 88.19
CA SER A 915 -3.73 57.63 88.10
C SER A 915 -4.56 56.43 87.67
N VAL A 916 -4.07 55.68 86.69
CA VAL A 916 -4.67 54.43 86.22
C VAL A 916 -3.66 53.33 86.41
N ALA A 917 -3.94 52.43 87.35
CA ALA A 917 -3.13 51.26 87.61
C ALA A 917 -3.67 50.10 86.77
N ILE A 918 -2.83 49.61 85.85
CA ILE A 918 -3.14 48.51 84.93
C ILE A 918 -2.38 47.27 85.41
N PRO A 919 -3.04 46.12 85.61
CA PRO A 919 -2.37 44.88 85.98
C PRO A 919 -1.24 44.52 85.00
N LYS A 920 -0.08 44.13 85.55
CA LYS A 920 1.14 43.86 84.76
C LYS A 920 0.96 42.70 83.77
N ASP A 921 0.11 41.74 84.10
CA ASP A 921 -0.24 40.61 83.23
C ASP A 921 -1.02 41.04 81.98
N MET A 922 -1.86 42.09 82.07
CA MET A 922 -2.58 42.64 80.90
C MET A 922 -1.64 43.37 79.93
N VAL A 923 -0.64 44.08 80.45
CA VAL A 923 0.36 44.81 79.63
C VAL A 923 1.33 43.84 78.95
N SER A 924 1.78 42.80 79.66
CA SER A 924 2.71 41.80 79.12
C SER A 924 2.08 40.86 78.08
N LYS A 925 0.76 40.64 78.12
CA LYS A 925 0.03 39.86 77.10
C LYS A 925 -0.46 40.68 75.92
N GLY A 926 -0.42 42.02 76.00
CA GLY A 926 -0.95 42.91 74.97
C GLY A 926 -2.48 42.88 74.89
N ASP A 927 -3.15 42.60 76.01
CA ASP A 927 -4.61 42.47 76.05
C ASP A 927 -5.28 43.83 75.76
N ALA A 928 -6.40 43.80 75.02
CA ALA A 928 -7.22 44.99 74.79
C ALA A 928 -8.08 45.30 76.03
N PHE A 929 -8.14 46.56 76.44
CA PHE A 929 -8.96 46.99 77.57
C PHE A 929 -9.45 48.43 77.42
N SER A 930 -10.48 48.80 78.19
CA SER A 930 -10.97 50.17 78.28
C SER A 930 -11.16 50.59 79.73
N PHE A 931 -10.99 51.88 80.01
CA PHE A 931 -11.27 52.44 81.33
C PHE A 931 -11.93 53.81 81.22
N ALA A 932 -12.91 54.05 82.09
CA ALA A 932 -13.61 55.34 82.17
C ALA A 932 -12.82 56.34 83.02
N LEU A 933 -12.88 57.61 82.66
CA LEU A 933 -12.29 58.68 83.47
C LEU A 933 -13.14 58.96 84.73
N PRO A 934 -12.55 59.47 85.82
CA PRO A 934 -13.29 59.74 87.05
C PRO A 934 -14.29 60.91 86.88
N ALA A 935 -15.38 60.86 87.65
CA ALA A 935 -16.53 61.76 87.53
C ALA A 935 -16.20 63.27 87.43
N PRO A 936 -15.23 63.83 88.19
CA PRO A 936 -14.89 65.25 88.08
C PRO A 936 -14.27 65.65 86.74
N LEU A 937 -13.57 64.72 86.06
CA LEU A 937 -12.99 64.95 84.74
C LEU A 937 -14.03 64.70 83.64
N THR A 938 -14.87 63.66 83.76
CA THR A 938 -15.94 63.42 82.79
C THR A 938 -16.98 64.54 82.78
N ALA A 939 -17.35 65.08 83.95
CA ALA A 939 -18.24 66.24 84.04
C ALA A 939 -17.66 67.49 83.33
N ALA A 940 -16.34 67.70 83.39
CA ALA A 940 -15.69 68.78 82.66
C ALA A 940 -15.66 68.52 81.15
N LEU A 941 -15.42 67.27 80.72
CA LEU A 941 -15.41 66.85 79.31
C LEU A 941 -16.79 66.87 78.66
N SER A 942 -17.86 66.76 79.44
CA SER A 942 -19.25 66.85 78.97
C SER A 942 -19.75 68.29 78.81
N ASP A 943 -19.01 69.32 79.24
CA ASP A 943 -19.39 70.72 79.00
C ASP A 943 -19.11 71.10 77.53
N THR A 944 -20.18 71.14 76.73
CA THR A 944 -20.14 71.35 75.27
C THR A 944 -19.72 72.76 74.84
N ARG A 945 -19.47 73.68 75.76
CA ARG A 945 -19.02 75.05 75.47
C ARG A 945 -17.50 75.18 75.34
N GLY A 946 -16.77 74.08 75.45
CA GLY A 946 -15.32 74.04 75.63
C GLY A 946 -14.49 73.40 74.54
N SER A 947 -13.28 73.90 74.29
CA SER A 947 -12.28 73.18 73.50
C SER A 947 -11.63 72.06 74.32
N VAL A 948 -11.75 70.82 73.85
CA VAL A 948 -11.02 69.67 74.40
C VAL A 948 -9.82 69.37 73.50
N ARG A 949 -8.61 69.31 74.08
CA ARG A 949 -7.40 68.80 73.40
C ARG A 949 -6.78 67.71 74.23
N ILE A 950 -6.48 66.58 73.60
CA ILE A 950 -5.85 65.42 74.23
C ILE A 950 -4.59 65.10 73.45
N SER A 951 -3.47 65.05 74.15
CA SER A 951 -2.16 64.84 73.58
C SER A 951 -1.24 64.18 74.60
N ARG A 952 -0.01 63.87 74.18
CA ARG A 952 1.09 63.63 75.11
C ARG A 952 1.47 64.92 75.83
N THR A 953 2.27 64.81 76.89
CA THR A 953 2.72 65.97 77.69
C THR A 953 3.57 66.97 76.89
N ASP A 954 4.26 66.49 75.85
CA ASP A 954 5.03 67.21 74.84
C ASP A 954 4.20 67.74 73.64
N ASP A 955 2.86 67.66 73.72
CA ASP A 955 1.91 68.05 72.65
C ASP A 955 1.92 67.17 71.38
N ALA A 956 2.65 66.05 71.37
CA ALA A 956 2.56 65.08 70.29
C ALA A 956 1.21 64.31 70.31
N PRO A 957 0.75 63.78 69.16
CA PRO A 957 -0.42 62.91 69.09
C PRO A 957 -0.28 61.66 69.98
N LEU A 958 -1.40 61.09 70.41
CA LEU A 958 -1.39 59.82 71.12
C LEU A 958 -0.87 58.69 70.21
N PRO A 959 -0.17 57.70 70.78
CA PRO A 959 0.28 56.53 70.02
C PRO A 959 -0.91 55.71 69.53
N ALA A 960 -0.74 54.96 68.44
CA ALA A 960 -1.83 54.25 67.77
C ALA A 960 -2.55 53.21 68.67
N TRP A 961 -1.89 52.73 69.73
CA TRP A 961 -2.44 51.76 70.67
C TRP A 961 -3.32 52.38 71.78
N LEU A 962 -3.33 53.71 71.95
CA LEU A 962 -4.11 54.42 72.97
C LEU A 962 -5.02 55.44 72.32
N ARG A 963 -6.33 55.22 72.42
CA ARG A 963 -7.34 56.06 71.78
C ARG A 963 -8.33 56.59 72.80
N TYR A 964 -8.62 57.89 72.74
CA TYR A 964 -9.73 58.48 73.49
C TYR A 964 -11.07 58.28 72.76
N VAL A 965 -12.11 57.89 73.49
CA VAL A 965 -13.47 57.73 72.99
C VAL A 965 -14.36 58.80 73.60
N ALA A 966 -14.67 59.83 72.81
CA ALA A 966 -15.42 61.00 73.28
C ALA A 966 -16.86 60.69 73.73
N GLN A 967 -17.50 59.68 73.14
CA GLN A 967 -18.90 59.31 73.43
C GLN A 967 -19.08 58.74 74.84
N THR A 968 -18.08 58.03 75.34
CA THR A 968 -18.10 57.33 76.63
C THR A 968 -17.15 57.95 77.66
N HIS A 969 -16.42 59.01 77.27
CA HIS A 969 -15.33 59.61 78.05
C HIS A 969 -14.35 58.57 78.63
N SER A 970 -14.01 57.56 77.83
CA SER A 970 -13.08 56.49 78.16
C SER A 970 -11.83 56.54 77.29
N PHE A 971 -10.81 55.80 77.71
CA PHE A 971 -9.69 55.43 76.86
C PHE A 971 -9.77 53.95 76.52
N ASP A 972 -9.60 53.65 75.24
CA ASP A 972 -9.44 52.31 74.72
C ASP A 972 -7.97 52.06 74.44
N VAL A 973 -7.49 50.92 74.93
CA VAL A 973 -6.15 50.41 74.70
C VAL A 973 -6.29 49.14 73.87
N SER A 974 -5.78 49.16 72.63
CA SER A 974 -5.93 48.02 71.72
C SER A 974 -4.90 46.91 71.98
N ALA A 975 -3.65 47.29 72.28
CA ALA A 975 -2.55 46.44 72.70
C ALA A 975 -1.36 47.33 73.08
N ALA A 976 -1.16 47.60 74.37
CA ALA A 976 0.00 48.39 74.82
C ALA A 976 1.29 47.58 74.63
N PRO A 977 2.33 48.10 73.94
CA PRO A 977 3.61 47.41 73.80
C PRO A 977 4.27 47.18 75.17
N ALA A 978 5.02 46.09 75.33
CA ALA A 978 5.81 45.85 76.53
C ALA A 978 6.77 47.02 76.79
N GLY A 979 6.75 47.57 78.01
CA GLY A 979 7.54 48.75 78.38
C GLY A 979 6.94 50.11 77.99
N ALA A 980 5.70 50.16 77.49
CA ALA A 980 5.03 51.42 77.13
C ALA A 980 4.57 52.25 78.35
N LEU A 981 4.60 51.70 79.57
CA LEU A 981 4.19 52.36 80.81
C LEU A 981 5.40 52.64 81.72
N PRO A 982 5.39 53.71 82.55
CA PRO A 982 4.30 54.66 82.72
C PRO A 982 4.14 55.59 81.52
N PHE A 983 2.89 55.90 81.16
CA PHE A 983 2.54 56.77 80.05
C PHE A 983 1.67 57.92 80.53
N GLU A 984 2.06 59.16 80.20
CA GLU A 984 1.34 60.36 80.60
C GLU A 984 0.55 60.96 79.43
N VAL A 985 -0.75 61.16 79.66
CA VAL A 985 -1.65 61.86 78.75
C VAL A 985 -1.99 63.22 79.34
N LYS A 986 -1.82 64.27 78.53
CA LYS A 986 -2.25 65.63 78.84
C LYS A 986 -3.64 65.86 78.23
N ILE A 987 -4.59 66.24 79.07
CA ILE A 987 -5.96 66.57 78.68
C ILE A 987 -6.22 68.04 79.03
N MET A 988 -6.49 68.87 78.03
CA MET A 988 -6.86 70.27 78.19
C MET A 988 -8.37 70.41 77.98
N VAL A 989 -9.08 70.90 78.98
CA VAL A 989 -10.53 71.17 78.92
C VAL A 989 -10.76 72.58 79.45
N ASN A 990 -11.35 73.46 78.65
CA ASN A 990 -11.65 74.84 79.05
C ASN A 990 -10.43 75.61 79.59
N GLY A 991 -9.24 75.38 79.02
CA GLY A 991 -7.98 76.00 79.46
C GLY A 991 -7.39 75.41 80.75
N LYS A 992 -8.06 74.46 81.41
CA LYS A 992 -7.54 73.74 82.58
C LYS A 992 -6.83 72.45 82.17
N ARG A 993 -5.64 72.23 82.74
CA ARG A 993 -4.76 71.08 82.44
C ARG A 993 -5.07 69.91 83.36
N TRP A 994 -5.16 68.73 82.79
CA TRP A 994 -5.24 67.44 83.47
C TRP A 994 -4.11 66.54 82.98
N ILE A 995 -3.50 65.80 83.90
CA ILE A 995 -2.50 64.76 83.62
C ILE A 995 -3.08 63.42 84.04
N LEU A 996 -3.17 62.51 83.09
CA LEU A 996 -3.55 61.13 83.28
C LEU A 996 -2.28 60.28 83.20
N VAL A 997 -1.93 59.59 84.27
CA VAL A 997 -0.77 58.71 84.33
C VAL A 997 -1.27 57.26 84.28
N LEU A 998 -0.97 56.57 83.19
CA LEU A 998 -1.15 55.13 83.08
C LEU A 998 0.12 54.48 83.61
N ALA A 999 0.01 53.61 84.61
CA ALA A 999 1.16 52.94 85.19
C ALA A 999 0.84 51.45 85.39
N GLU A 1000 1.87 50.61 85.36
CA GLU A 1000 1.74 49.23 85.79
C GLU A 1000 1.39 49.21 87.28
N GLY A 1001 0.29 48.55 87.62
CA GLY A 1001 -0.10 48.26 88.99
C GLY A 1001 0.78 47.14 89.56
N ALA A 1002 0.95 47.11 90.88
CA ALA A 1002 1.61 46.00 91.56
C ALA A 1002 0.80 44.71 91.35
N ASP A 1003 1.48 43.61 91.03
CA ASP A 1003 0.89 42.27 91.03
C ASP A 1003 0.28 42.01 92.43
N LYS A 1004 -1.01 41.66 92.48
CA LYS A 1004 -1.63 41.17 93.72
C LYS A 1004 -1.63 39.66 93.73
#